data_AF-A0A6C1QS73-F1
#
_entry.id   AF-A0A6C1QS73-F1
#
_cell.length_a   1.000
_cell.length_b   1.000
_cell.length_c   1.000
_cell.angle_alpha   90.00
_cell.angle_beta   90.00
_cell.angle_gamma   90.00
#
_symmetry.space_group_name_H-M   'P 1'
#
loop_
_entity.id
_entity.type
_entity.pdbx_description
1 polymer ?
#
loop_
_entity_poly.entity_id
_entity_poly.type
_entity_poly.pdbx_seq_one_letter_code
_entity_poly.pdbx_strand_id
1 'polypeptide(L)'
;MFHLDSECYIIYLGKDLDDYKPFLRIGNTAQLPESIKALIYPIVVTDMLTGSPILERDNLSSIVGDEFQYIGDPATVERYKQFLRHQEFPSQAFEQTASDEMADMGCFVYFYHDGNVRVTFDKAPVFNLRRREEQDRHYLQRAKTIKNHLLRNPLRYPQKEFQNPGFFVLQGHTYLFSRGSVGAFDIPDDYFAQFAVAGIDPDRVTTVYAPDVSEGLIRLFKRVRSKDGRVHVLTDNPPAVQNLVELFRVEQQLQLKSEVVKLHPDRFTPVLDFRVRKTGRTFVAEGDAFPLSLSVDDSLGAVARGTLAVSATKRGWFFGAQSGAQRGALLEGVPHLLLKGAPPVATGDVQRYLPAKLVGIEDLLSAPETAAYSAVRAFFTDLAGGAGDLPGHVRKARVSGKGQPSPAWWMFAQNAAALAQSAALTEQSDRVRKSLDALAEALTLPGPPAEAPPPAVVCDLYVHETGLFPLYRFAETVTSDRMRQAQSIAEAIRSEEQPQEPELFQKEEKRLLELLASLDTVKARTRRTKKDGAGSDATQVTTPSAADRRPVDEKRQDGAGAEEDERSGRSRWLLIAALLLLLLGAGLLFFLATAPGRAIAQRLTGAPPSVAATDDPTRVPPQPGDPAATDPDLVTPDEVDPAPEDDTDVTQVDPAEPAPTAPPAVATRPVPAPRDPLSEPEAVTAENFDPRVWEGIADLEERRVAGDITITVLDIIRLANRIALANGYRQMGAPPEEGPNPEWIRPGAMVLLPDRQFVTVRDGETLWGVTADYIERQLARDVPRYQSLVNEHRQGELTTGDFLAEMRILQEFSNSEGFSRMLSRSVQEVSRG
;
A
#
# COMPACT_ATOMS: atom_id res chain seq x y z
N MET A 1 19.98 5.47 -24.40
CA MET A 1 19.52 4.88 -23.13
C MET A 1 18.69 3.66 -23.45
N PHE A 2 18.87 2.59 -22.67
CA PHE A 2 18.20 1.30 -22.78
C PHE A 2 17.62 0.92 -21.41
N HIS A 3 16.42 0.37 -21.40
CA HIS A 3 15.72 -0.09 -20.20
C HIS A 3 15.84 -1.61 -20.14
N LEU A 4 16.58 -2.13 -19.17
CA LEU A 4 16.70 -3.59 -18.99
C LEU A 4 15.68 -4.11 -17.98
N ASP A 5 15.20 -3.25 -17.10
CA ASP A 5 14.13 -3.51 -16.14
C ASP A 5 13.48 -2.17 -15.75
N SER A 6 12.41 -2.23 -14.95
CA SER A 6 11.77 -1.11 -14.27
C SER A 6 12.74 -0.25 -13.47
N GLU A 7 13.79 -0.84 -12.89
CA GLU A 7 14.78 -0.14 -12.06
C GLU A 7 16.24 -0.36 -12.54
N CYS A 8 16.46 -0.68 -13.83
CA CYS A 8 17.81 -0.86 -14.38
C CYS A 8 17.97 -0.21 -15.76
N TYR A 9 18.91 0.74 -15.84
CA TYR A 9 19.15 1.56 -17.03
C TYR A 9 20.59 1.46 -17.51
N ILE A 10 20.76 1.37 -18.83
CA ILE A 10 22.06 1.45 -19.50
C ILE A 10 22.10 2.68 -20.40
N ILE A 11 23.09 3.54 -20.21
CA ILE A 11 23.29 4.76 -20.98
C ILE A 11 24.61 4.65 -21.72
N TYR A 12 24.57 4.68 -23.05
CA TYR A 12 25.76 4.77 -23.89
C TYR A 12 26.30 6.20 -23.85
N LEU A 13 27.55 6.35 -23.43
CA LEU A 13 28.30 7.60 -23.27
C LEU A 13 29.35 7.82 -24.35
N GLY A 14 29.55 6.84 -25.24
CA GLY A 14 30.59 6.92 -26.24
C GLY A 14 30.36 8.03 -27.27
N LYS A 15 31.41 8.80 -27.54
CA LYS A 15 31.53 9.68 -28.72
C LYS A 15 32.06 8.89 -29.91
N ASP A 16 33.00 7.98 -29.66
CA ASP A 16 33.68 7.18 -30.66
C ASP A 16 33.45 5.67 -30.47
N LEU A 17 33.58 4.92 -31.55
CA LEU A 17 33.38 3.47 -31.57
C LEU A 17 34.46 2.71 -30.80
N ASP A 18 35.60 3.35 -30.58
CA ASP A 18 36.76 2.81 -29.86
C ASP A 18 36.78 3.22 -28.38
N ASP A 19 35.76 3.95 -27.90
CA ASP A 19 35.68 4.36 -26.51
C ASP A 19 35.73 3.17 -25.56
N TYR A 20 36.60 3.29 -24.55
CA TYR A 20 36.80 2.27 -23.55
C TYR A 20 35.58 2.22 -22.61
N LYS A 21 34.92 1.05 -22.56
CA LYS A 21 33.75 0.76 -21.71
C LYS A 21 32.71 1.91 -21.67
N PRO A 22 32.04 2.17 -22.81
CA PRO A 22 31.27 3.38 -23.02
C PRO A 22 29.90 3.36 -22.32
N PHE A 23 29.59 2.38 -21.46
CA PHE A 23 28.27 2.27 -20.84
C PHE A 23 28.29 2.70 -19.38
N LEU A 24 27.33 3.55 -19.04
CA LEU A 24 26.95 3.89 -17.68
C LEU A 24 25.74 3.07 -17.25
N ARG A 25 25.76 2.53 -16.04
CA ARG A 25 24.62 1.81 -15.45
C ARG A 25 24.00 2.61 -14.30
N ILE A 26 22.67 2.62 -14.23
CA ILE A 26 21.90 3.09 -13.06
C ILE A 26 21.00 1.94 -12.62
N GLY A 27 21.15 1.51 -11.36
CA GLY A 27 20.44 0.38 -10.79
C GLY A 27 20.89 -0.99 -11.29
N ASN A 28 20.08 -2.01 -11.01
CA ASN A 28 20.46 -3.41 -11.11
C ASN A 28 19.29 -4.27 -11.59
N THR A 29 19.59 -5.32 -12.35
CA THR A 29 18.62 -6.35 -12.78
C THR A 29 19.24 -7.74 -12.67
N ALA A 30 18.41 -8.78 -12.56
CA ALA A 30 18.86 -10.18 -12.57
C ALA A 30 19.23 -10.68 -13.98
N GLN A 31 18.89 -9.92 -15.03
CA GLN A 31 19.01 -10.33 -16.43
C GLN A 31 20.04 -9.48 -17.20
N LEU A 32 21.11 -9.00 -16.54
CA LEU A 32 22.11 -8.17 -17.20
C LEU A 32 22.96 -9.02 -18.18
N PRO A 33 22.98 -8.74 -19.50
CA PRO A 33 23.73 -9.55 -20.45
C PRO A 33 25.24 -9.53 -20.19
N GLU A 34 25.90 -10.69 -20.27
CA GLU A 34 27.35 -10.82 -20.02
C GLU A 34 28.20 -9.94 -20.96
N SER A 35 27.79 -9.80 -22.22
CA SER A 35 28.45 -8.93 -23.20
C SER A 35 28.44 -7.45 -22.79
N ILE A 36 27.45 -7.04 -21.99
CA ILE A 36 27.30 -5.67 -21.50
C ILE A 36 28.08 -5.47 -20.20
N LYS A 37 28.14 -6.47 -19.31
CA LYS A 37 28.88 -6.37 -18.03
C LYS A 37 30.31 -5.91 -18.23
N ALA A 38 31.02 -6.49 -19.20
CA ALA A 38 32.42 -6.13 -19.50
C ALA A 38 32.59 -4.69 -20.05
N LEU A 39 31.52 -4.05 -20.53
CA LEU A 39 31.54 -2.74 -21.17
C LEU A 39 30.99 -1.62 -20.28
N ILE A 40 30.52 -1.95 -19.08
CA ILE A 40 30.12 -0.97 -18.06
C ILE A 40 31.37 -0.48 -17.33
N TYR A 41 31.53 0.84 -17.24
CA TYR A 41 32.58 1.45 -16.42
C TYR A 41 31.97 2.23 -15.26
N PRO A 42 31.24 3.35 -15.46
CA PRO A 42 30.59 4.03 -14.36
C PRO A 42 29.26 3.36 -13.96
N ILE A 43 29.11 3.11 -12.66
CA ILE A 43 27.89 2.61 -12.03
C ILE A 43 27.39 3.68 -11.06
N VAL A 44 26.20 4.22 -11.31
CA VAL A 44 25.61 5.26 -10.47
C VAL A 44 24.86 4.61 -9.30
N VAL A 45 25.27 4.95 -8.09
CA VAL A 45 24.58 4.57 -6.84
C VAL A 45 23.72 5.75 -6.41
N THR A 46 22.40 5.53 -6.36
CA THR A 46 21.41 6.56 -6.02
C THR A 46 21.04 6.47 -4.54
N ASP A 47 20.63 7.58 -3.93
CA ASP A 47 20.19 7.58 -2.53
C ASP A 47 18.92 6.75 -2.29
N MET A 48 18.12 6.55 -3.35
CA MET A 48 16.94 5.69 -3.34
C MET A 48 17.27 4.21 -3.56
N LEU A 49 18.54 3.87 -3.83
CA LEU A 49 19.01 2.53 -4.13
C LEU A 49 18.17 1.88 -5.23
N THR A 50 18.10 2.56 -6.37
CA THR A 50 17.36 2.10 -7.56
C THR A 50 17.79 0.67 -7.91
N GLY A 51 16.83 -0.25 -8.07
CA GLY A 51 17.10 -1.69 -8.25
C GLY A 51 17.34 -2.40 -6.92
N SER A 52 17.96 -3.57 -6.99
CA SER A 52 18.25 -4.38 -5.81
C SER A 52 19.75 -4.50 -5.54
N PRO A 53 20.26 -4.02 -4.39
CA PRO A 53 21.68 -4.10 -4.03
C PRO A 53 22.24 -5.53 -3.99
N ILE A 54 21.42 -6.55 -3.69
CA ILE A 54 21.89 -7.95 -3.65
C ILE A 54 22.21 -8.52 -5.04
N LEU A 55 21.67 -7.91 -6.11
CA LEU A 55 21.95 -8.32 -7.48
C LEU A 55 23.28 -7.76 -8.00
N GLU A 56 23.94 -6.87 -7.24
CA GLU A 56 25.22 -6.28 -7.64
C GLU A 56 26.29 -7.34 -7.85
N ARG A 57 26.37 -8.34 -6.96
CA ARG A 57 27.35 -9.43 -7.08
C ARG A 57 27.27 -10.12 -8.44
N ASP A 58 26.05 -10.48 -8.84
CA ASP A 58 25.82 -11.19 -10.08
C ASP A 58 26.02 -10.27 -11.29
N ASN A 59 25.76 -8.97 -11.14
CA ASN A 59 26.01 -7.98 -12.18
C ASN A 59 27.49 -7.62 -12.38
N LEU A 60 28.34 -7.94 -11.42
CA LEU A 60 29.80 -7.72 -11.47
C LEU A 60 30.61 -9.01 -11.65
N SER A 61 29.98 -10.18 -11.68
CA SER A 61 30.66 -11.48 -11.61
C SER A 61 31.70 -11.73 -12.72
N SER A 62 31.56 -11.06 -13.87
CA SER A 62 32.50 -11.16 -15.00
C SER A 62 33.51 -10.01 -15.08
N ILE A 63 33.44 -9.03 -14.18
CA ILE A 63 34.35 -7.89 -14.13
C ILE A 63 35.47 -8.21 -13.13
N VAL A 64 36.72 -8.25 -13.60
CA VAL A 64 37.89 -8.61 -12.77
C VAL A 64 38.68 -7.34 -12.43
N GLY A 65 38.83 -7.03 -11.14
CA GLY A 65 39.69 -5.93 -10.65
C GLY A 65 39.08 -4.53 -10.72
N ASP A 66 39.91 -3.49 -10.89
CA ASP A 66 39.56 -2.06 -10.88
C ASP A 66 38.86 -1.57 -12.17
N GLU A 67 38.07 -2.46 -12.76
CA GLU A 67 37.55 -2.32 -14.11
C GLU A 67 36.20 -1.59 -14.20
N PHE A 68 35.74 -1.02 -13.08
CA PHE A 68 34.51 -0.25 -12.94
C PHE A 68 34.65 0.81 -11.84
N GLN A 69 33.75 1.80 -11.83
CA GLN A 69 33.76 2.90 -10.86
C GLN A 69 32.35 3.18 -10.34
N TYR A 70 32.19 3.31 -9.03
CA TYR A 70 30.94 3.81 -8.44
C TYR A 70 30.91 5.34 -8.41
N ILE A 71 29.79 5.92 -8.85
CA ILE A 71 29.53 7.36 -8.83
C ILE A 71 28.28 7.62 -8.01
N GLY A 72 28.33 8.57 -7.07
CA GLY A 72 27.19 8.92 -6.23
C GLY A 72 27.61 9.84 -5.08
N ASP A 73 26.69 10.08 -4.16
CA ASP A 73 27.02 10.70 -2.87
C ASP A 73 28.13 9.88 -2.18
N PRO A 74 29.25 10.49 -1.73
CA PRO A 74 30.37 9.75 -1.17
C PRO A 74 29.98 8.86 0.01
N ALA A 75 29.08 9.34 0.87
CA ALA A 75 28.65 8.58 2.04
C ALA A 75 27.76 7.41 1.62
N THR A 76 26.84 7.61 0.67
CA THR A 76 26.02 6.53 0.10
C THR A 76 26.87 5.47 -0.61
N VAL A 77 27.85 5.89 -1.41
CA VAL A 77 28.77 4.98 -2.11
C VAL A 77 29.62 4.17 -1.12
N GLU A 78 30.17 4.79 -0.07
CA GLU A 78 30.99 4.06 0.90
C GLU A 78 30.15 3.04 1.67
N ARG A 79 28.92 3.38 2.06
CA ARG A 79 27.99 2.42 2.66
C ARG A 79 27.64 1.28 1.71
N TYR A 80 27.44 1.58 0.42
CA TYR A 80 27.20 0.56 -0.62
C TYR A 80 28.40 -0.37 -0.74
N LYS A 81 29.63 0.17 -0.80
CA LYS A 81 30.87 -0.61 -0.80
C LYS A 81 31.03 -1.47 0.45
N GLN A 82 30.72 -0.93 1.62
CA GLN A 82 30.77 -1.69 2.87
C GLN A 82 29.80 -2.88 2.83
N PHE A 83 28.56 -2.66 2.39
CA PHE A 83 27.58 -3.72 2.18
C PHE A 83 28.10 -4.81 1.23
N LEU A 84 28.75 -4.44 0.13
CA LEU A 84 29.33 -5.39 -0.84
C LEU A 84 30.63 -6.06 -0.37
N ARG A 85 31.45 -5.42 0.46
CA ARG A 85 32.67 -6.04 1.03
C ARG A 85 32.34 -7.19 1.96
N HIS A 86 31.21 -7.09 2.66
CA HIS A 86 30.66 -8.23 3.41
C HIS A 86 30.17 -9.36 2.48
N GLN A 87 30.05 -9.10 1.18
CA GLN A 87 29.89 -10.09 0.12
C GLN A 87 31.19 -10.40 -0.64
N GLU A 88 32.36 -10.00 -0.11
CA GLU A 88 33.72 -10.31 -0.62
C GLU A 88 34.19 -9.52 -1.87
N PHE A 89 33.70 -8.30 -2.13
CA PHE A 89 34.12 -7.49 -3.29
C PHE A 89 35.23 -6.45 -3.02
N PRO A 90 36.30 -6.38 -3.85
CA PRO A 90 37.26 -5.28 -3.83
C PRO A 90 36.66 -4.04 -4.51
N SER A 91 36.63 -2.90 -3.80
CA SER A 91 36.08 -1.64 -4.31
C SER A 91 37.04 -0.46 -4.05
N GLN A 92 37.98 -0.24 -4.96
CA GLN A 92 38.82 0.97 -5.09
C GLN A 92 38.49 1.55 -6.47
N ALA A 93 38.16 2.81 -6.74
CA ALA A 93 38.42 4.09 -6.09
C ALA A 93 37.18 5.02 -6.23
N PHE A 94 37.29 6.26 -5.75
CA PHE A 94 36.35 7.36 -5.95
C PHE A 94 37.15 8.54 -6.51
N GLU A 95 36.65 9.24 -7.52
CA GLU A 95 37.18 10.55 -7.91
C GLU A 95 36.08 11.58 -7.70
N GLN A 96 36.37 12.55 -6.82
CA GLN A 96 35.55 13.73 -6.62
C GLN A 96 35.95 14.76 -7.69
N THR A 97 35.35 14.71 -8.87
CA THR A 97 35.57 15.80 -9.85
C THR A 97 34.67 16.98 -9.48
N ALA A 98 35.19 17.85 -8.61
CA ALA A 98 34.58 19.13 -8.28
C ALA A 98 34.86 20.23 -9.35
N SER A 99 35.37 19.88 -10.53
CA SER A 99 35.88 20.87 -11.48
C SER A 99 35.05 20.97 -12.77
N ASP A 100 34.70 22.21 -13.11
CA ASP A 100 34.13 22.68 -14.39
C ASP A 100 35.01 22.40 -15.63
N GLU A 101 36.17 21.74 -15.49
CA GLU A 101 37.14 21.51 -16.57
C GLU A 101 36.82 20.31 -17.49
N MET A 102 35.66 19.66 -17.36
CA MET A 102 35.22 18.59 -18.28
C MET A 102 34.24 19.06 -19.37
N ALA A 103 34.24 20.36 -19.70
CA ALA A 103 33.45 20.93 -20.79
C ALA A 103 33.60 20.16 -22.12
N ASP A 104 34.73 19.50 -22.33
CA ASP A 104 35.06 18.79 -23.56
C ASP A 104 34.53 17.34 -23.63
N MET A 105 34.03 16.75 -22.53
CA MET A 105 33.57 15.34 -22.51
C MET A 105 32.08 15.14 -22.82
N GLY A 106 31.30 16.21 -22.97
CA GLY A 106 29.91 16.16 -23.47
C GLY A 106 28.88 15.55 -22.52
N CYS A 107 29.20 14.58 -21.65
CA CYS A 107 28.24 14.00 -20.70
C CYS A 107 28.47 14.45 -19.25
N PHE A 108 27.39 14.82 -18.56
CA PHE A 108 27.38 15.25 -17.16
C PHE A 108 26.32 14.50 -16.37
N VAL A 109 26.66 14.09 -15.15
CA VAL A 109 25.74 13.50 -14.17
C VAL A 109 25.56 14.48 -13.02
N TYR A 110 24.35 14.98 -12.84
CA TYR A 110 23.99 15.90 -11.76
C TYR A 110 23.27 15.14 -10.64
N PHE A 111 23.80 15.24 -9.43
CA PHE A 111 23.18 14.74 -8.20
C PHE A 111 22.50 15.91 -7.49
N TYR A 112 21.22 15.75 -7.19
CA TYR A 112 20.43 16.76 -6.49
C TYR A 112 20.21 16.32 -5.04
N HIS A 113 20.07 17.30 -4.13
CA HIS A 113 19.79 17.03 -2.70
C HIS A 113 18.48 16.27 -2.45
N ASP A 114 17.54 16.27 -3.40
CA ASP A 114 16.30 15.49 -3.31
C ASP A 114 16.48 14.02 -3.73
N GLY A 115 17.73 13.56 -3.93
CA GLY A 115 18.08 12.22 -4.39
C GLY A 115 17.89 12.00 -5.90
N ASN A 116 17.46 13.03 -6.64
CA ASN A 116 17.31 12.92 -8.09
C ASN A 116 18.68 12.88 -8.78
N VAL A 117 18.76 12.11 -9.86
CA VAL A 117 19.92 12.06 -10.75
C VAL A 117 19.49 12.50 -12.13
N ARG A 118 20.20 13.46 -12.73
CA ARG A 118 20.03 13.83 -14.13
C ARG A 118 21.29 13.57 -14.92
N VAL A 119 21.15 12.93 -16.06
CA VAL A 119 22.25 12.78 -17.01
C VAL A 119 21.96 13.69 -18.20
N THR A 120 22.93 14.52 -18.59
CA THR A 120 22.86 15.35 -19.78
C THR A 120 23.99 15.01 -20.74
N PHE A 121 23.70 15.00 -22.03
CA PHE A 121 24.69 14.86 -23.10
C PHE A 121 24.63 16.11 -23.99
N ASP A 122 25.75 16.80 -24.20
CA ASP A 122 25.86 18.09 -24.88
C ASP A 122 24.81 19.10 -24.42
N LYS A 123 24.66 19.23 -23.08
CA LYS A 123 23.66 20.07 -22.39
C LYS A 123 22.19 19.64 -22.56
N ALA A 124 21.90 18.61 -23.36
CA ALA A 124 20.56 18.06 -23.49
C ALA A 124 20.29 16.98 -22.42
N PRO A 125 19.17 17.05 -21.68
CA PRO A 125 18.84 16.03 -20.68
C PRO A 125 18.47 14.70 -21.36
N VAL A 126 19.25 13.65 -21.10
CA VAL A 126 18.99 12.29 -21.61
C VAL A 126 18.34 11.39 -20.55
N PHE A 127 18.54 11.69 -19.26
CA PHE A 127 17.98 10.92 -18.16
C PHE A 127 17.56 11.83 -17.00
N ASN A 128 16.48 11.43 -16.32
CA ASN A 128 16.01 12.05 -15.09
C ASN A 128 15.37 10.95 -14.23
N LEU A 129 16.03 10.60 -13.12
CA LEU A 129 15.65 9.47 -12.27
C LEU A 129 14.23 9.62 -11.74
N ARG A 130 13.89 10.79 -11.20
CA ARG A 130 12.57 11.05 -10.62
C ARG A 130 11.44 10.91 -11.63
N ARG A 131 11.66 11.35 -12.88
CA ARG A 131 10.69 11.14 -13.96
C ARG A 131 10.53 9.64 -14.27
N ARG A 132 11.63 8.91 -14.24
CA ARG A 132 11.67 7.46 -14.53
C ARG A 132 11.05 6.62 -13.42
N GLU A 133 11.24 7.00 -12.17
CA GLU A 133 10.57 6.41 -11.00
C GLU A 133 9.04 6.37 -11.18
N GLU A 134 8.47 7.47 -11.68
CA GLU A 134 7.04 7.58 -11.94
C GLU A 134 6.61 6.83 -13.21
N GLN A 135 7.33 7.01 -14.31
CA GLN A 135 6.97 6.46 -15.63
C GLN A 135 7.16 4.95 -15.72
N ASP A 136 8.29 4.45 -15.24
CA ASP A 136 8.66 3.04 -15.30
C ASP A 136 8.19 2.27 -14.05
N ARG A 137 7.45 2.98 -13.17
CA ARG A 137 6.84 2.47 -11.93
C ARG A 137 7.85 1.71 -11.08
N HIS A 138 8.85 2.42 -10.57
CA HIS A 138 9.74 1.88 -9.54
C HIS A 138 8.93 1.34 -8.36
N TYR A 139 9.53 0.45 -7.57
CA TYR A 139 8.86 -0.25 -6.48
C TYR A 139 8.06 0.71 -5.57
N LEU A 140 8.62 1.87 -5.21
CA LEU A 140 7.91 2.84 -4.36
C LEU A 140 6.68 3.44 -5.04
N GLN A 141 6.76 3.70 -6.34
CA GLN A 141 5.62 4.18 -7.11
C GLN A 141 4.57 3.08 -7.27
N ARG A 142 4.95 1.82 -7.53
CA ARG A 142 4.03 0.67 -7.53
C ARG A 142 3.35 0.50 -6.17
N ALA A 143 4.11 0.49 -5.08
CA ALA A 143 3.58 0.41 -3.73
C ALA A 143 2.60 1.55 -3.42
N LYS A 144 2.86 2.77 -3.90
CA LYS A 144 1.94 3.91 -3.80
C LYS A 144 0.65 3.66 -4.58
N THR A 145 0.72 3.19 -5.82
CA THR A 145 -0.45 2.87 -6.66
C THR A 145 -1.27 1.73 -6.06
N ILE A 146 -0.63 0.64 -5.66
CA ILE A 146 -1.27 -0.49 -4.97
C ILE A 146 -1.97 -0.02 -3.69
N LYS A 147 -1.33 0.83 -2.89
CA LYS A 147 -1.93 1.41 -1.69
C LYS A 147 -3.19 2.22 -2.02
N ASN A 148 -3.16 3.02 -3.09
CA ASN A 148 -4.32 3.79 -3.53
C ASN A 148 -5.48 2.89 -3.97
N HIS A 149 -5.20 1.77 -4.65
CA HIS A 149 -6.20 0.77 -4.98
C HIS A 149 -6.79 0.12 -3.73
N LEU A 150 -5.95 -0.31 -2.79
CA LEU A 150 -6.40 -0.88 -1.51
C LEU A 150 -7.30 0.10 -0.74
N LEU A 151 -6.96 1.39 -0.72
CA LEU A 151 -7.78 2.39 -0.02
C LEU A 151 -9.17 2.55 -0.66
N ARG A 152 -9.34 2.23 -1.95
CA ARG A 152 -10.64 2.22 -2.63
C ARG A 152 -11.40 0.91 -2.46
N ASN A 153 -10.78 -0.13 -1.90
CA ASN A 153 -11.41 -1.43 -1.70
C ASN A 153 -12.48 -1.33 -0.60
N PRO A 154 -13.78 -1.54 -0.92
CA PRO A 154 -14.86 -1.45 0.06
C PRO A 154 -14.82 -2.56 1.12
N LEU A 155 -14.05 -3.63 0.87
CA LEU A 155 -13.91 -4.81 1.71
C LEU A 155 -12.45 -4.96 2.20
N ARG A 156 -11.74 -3.84 2.36
CA ARG A 156 -10.46 -3.81 3.09
C ARG A 156 -10.71 -4.07 4.58
N TYR A 157 -9.79 -4.76 5.25
CA TYR A 157 -9.92 -4.96 6.69
C TYR A 157 -9.71 -3.64 7.46
N PRO A 158 -10.65 -3.26 8.34
CA PRO A 158 -10.48 -2.07 9.16
C PRO A 158 -9.43 -2.31 10.24
N GLN A 159 -8.79 -1.23 10.71
CA GLN A 159 -7.71 -1.30 11.69
C GLN A 159 -8.09 -2.03 12.99
N LYS A 160 -9.35 -1.90 13.41
CA LYS A 160 -9.88 -2.52 14.63
C LYS A 160 -9.69 -4.04 14.66
N GLU A 161 -9.69 -4.70 13.50
CA GLU A 161 -9.55 -6.16 13.40
C GLU A 161 -8.12 -6.64 13.64
N PHE A 162 -7.14 -5.74 13.75
CA PHE A 162 -5.74 -6.08 14.08
C PHE A 162 -5.35 -5.63 15.49
N GLN A 163 -6.29 -5.12 16.30
CA GLN A 163 -5.99 -4.60 17.64
C GLN A 163 -5.72 -5.71 18.65
N ASN A 164 -6.51 -6.79 18.59
CA ASN A 164 -6.33 -7.94 19.47
C ASN A 164 -5.28 -8.91 18.89
N PRO A 165 -4.58 -9.67 19.75
CA PRO A 165 -3.62 -10.67 19.30
C PRO A 165 -4.26 -11.73 18.39
N GLY A 166 -3.60 -12.02 17.28
CA GLY A 166 -4.04 -13.03 16.35
C GLY A 166 -2.97 -13.41 15.33
N PHE A 167 -3.37 -14.20 14.35
CA PHE A 167 -2.51 -14.58 13.23
C PHE A 167 -3.30 -14.67 11.92
N PHE A 168 -2.61 -14.63 10.79
CA PHE A 168 -3.18 -15.02 9.50
C PHE A 168 -2.14 -15.74 8.67
N VAL A 169 -2.60 -16.46 7.65
CA VAL A 169 -1.74 -17.13 6.67
C VAL A 169 -2.01 -16.55 5.29
N LEU A 170 -0.94 -16.30 4.53
CA LEU A 170 -1.03 -15.74 3.17
C LEU A 170 0.11 -16.28 2.32
N GLN A 171 -0.22 -16.91 1.19
CA GLN A 171 0.73 -17.47 0.21
C GLN A 171 1.80 -18.39 0.83
N GLY A 172 1.41 -19.21 1.82
CA GLY A 172 2.35 -20.13 2.47
C GLY A 172 3.20 -19.49 3.58
N HIS A 173 3.00 -18.21 3.89
CA HIS A 173 3.65 -17.52 5.00
C HIS A 173 2.65 -17.29 6.15
N THR A 174 3.18 -17.27 7.38
CA THR A 174 2.40 -16.99 8.59
C THR A 174 2.78 -15.63 9.16
N TYR A 175 1.77 -14.91 9.64
CA TYR A 175 1.89 -13.58 10.19
C TYR A 175 1.20 -13.52 11.53
N LEU A 176 1.82 -12.87 12.51
CA LEU A 176 1.21 -12.50 13.78
C LEU A 176 0.74 -11.05 13.70
N PHE A 177 -0.28 -10.70 14.47
CA PHE A 177 -0.68 -9.31 14.60
C PHE A 177 -1.17 -9.00 16.01
N SER A 178 -0.97 -7.76 16.42
CA SER A 178 -1.56 -7.17 17.62
C SER A 178 -1.37 -5.65 17.61
N ARG A 179 -2.19 -4.89 18.34
CA ARG A 179 -2.10 -3.42 18.46
C ARG A 179 -2.06 -2.69 17.11
N GLY A 180 -2.78 -3.22 16.12
CA GLY A 180 -2.82 -2.68 14.76
C GLY A 180 -1.56 -2.94 13.92
N SER A 181 -0.59 -3.67 14.45
CA SER A 181 0.70 -3.97 13.83
C SER A 181 0.81 -5.45 13.44
N VAL A 182 1.63 -5.75 12.44
CA VAL A 182 1.87 -7.09 11.90
C VAL A 182 3.34 -7.47 12.06
N GLY A 183 3.57 -8.68 12.55
CA GLY A 183 4.85 -9.37 12.62
C GLY A 183 4.90 -10.51 11.59
N ALA A 184 5.87 -10.49 10.69
CA ALA A 184 6.01 -11.48 9.63
C ALA A 184 7.13 -12.48 9.96
N PHE A 185 6.87 -13.79 9.77
CA PHE A 185 7.91 -14.83 9.92
C PHE A 185 8.77 -15.01 8.67
N ASP A 186 8.41 -14.35 7.58
CA ASP A 186 9.16 -14.22 6.34
C ASP A 186 8.48 -13.12 5.53
N ILE A 187 9.16 -12.54 4.55
CA ILE A 187 8.58 -11.52 3.68
C ILE A 187 8.89 -11.82 2.21
N PRO A 188 7.89 -12.26 1.42
CA PRO A 188 8.11 -12.52 0.00
C PRO A 188 8.32 -11.20 -0.77
N ASP A 189 8.91 -11.29 -1.95
CA ASP A 189 9.25 -10.13 -2.76
C ASP A 189 8.01 -9.29 -3.12
N ASP A 190 6.88 -9.96 -3.38
CA ASP A 190 5.59 -9.39 -3.74
C ASP A 190 4.63 -9.20 -2.54
N TYR A 191 5.14 -9.23 -1.30
CA TYR A 191 4.30 -9.14 -0.08
C TYR A 191 3.32 -7.96 -0.11
N PHE A 192 3.75 -6.82 -0.67
CA PHE A 192 2.96 -5.59 -0.69
C PHE A 192 1.68 -5.76 -1.51
N ALA A 193 1.78 -6.39 -2.70
CA ALA A 193 0.65 -6.71 -3.54
C ALA A 193 -0.21 -7.83 -2.92
N GLN A 194 0.42 -8.87 -2.39
CA GLN A 194 -0.29 -9.99 -1.76
C GLN A 194 -1.19 -9.53 -0.60
N PHE A 195 -0.67 -8.70 0.31
CA PHE A 195 -1.42 -8.12 1.41
C PHE A 195 -2.60 -7.29 0.89
N ALA A 196 -2.33 -6.39 -0.06
CA ALA A 196 -3.33 -5.50 -0.61
C ALA A 196 -4.46 -6.25 -1.34
N VAL A 197 -4.15 -7.34 -2.07
CA VAL A 197 -5.13 -8.25 -2.68
C VAL A 197 -6.00 -8.92 -1.62
N ALA A 198 -5.41 -9.32 -0.49
CA ALA A 198 -6.14 -9.87 0.65
C ALA A 198 -6.94 -8.81 1.42
N GLY A 199 -6.88 -7.53 1.03
CA GLY A 199 -7.53 -6.43 1.76
C GLY A 199 -6.81 -6.03 3.06
N ILE A 200 -5.61 -6.56 3.30
CA ILE A 200 -4.77 -6.25 4.46
C ILE A 200 -3.85 -5.09 4.11
N ASP A 201 -3.66 -4.15 5.03
CA ASP A 201 -2.74 -3.04 4.82
C ASP A 201 -1.27 -3.49 4.95
N PRO A 202 -0.47 -3.52 3.86
CA PRO A 202 0.93 -3.93 3.91
C PRO A 202 1.80 -3.01 4.76
N ASP A 203 1.38 -1.76 4.98
CA ASP A 203 2.12 -0.80 5.81
C ASP A 203 2.02 -1.12 7.32
N ARG A 204 1.24 -2.13 7.71
CA ARG A 204 1.16 -2.61 9.11
C ARG A 204 2.34 -3.49 9.50
N VAL A 205 3.15 -3.97 8.55
CA VAL A 205 4.33 -4.79 8.84
C VAL A 205 5.36 -3.92 9.56
N THR A 206 5.51 -4.14 10.86
CA THR A 206 6.46 -3.41 11.72
C THR A 206 7.54 -4.32 12.27
N THR A 207 7.32 -5.63 12.26
CA THR A 207 8.32 -6.63 12.66
C THR A 207 8.45 -7.69 11.58
N VAL A 208 9.67 -8.09 11.25
CA VAL A 208 9.94 -9.16 10.29
C VAL A 208 11.05 -10.05 10.80
N TYR A 209 10.88 -11.36 10.66
CA TYR A 209 11.99 -12.29 10.72
C TYR A 209 12.59 -12.46 9.33
N ALA A 210 13.89 -12.23 9.21
CA ALA A 210 14.66 -12.40 7.99
C ALA A 210 15.92 -13.22 8.32
N PRO A 211 16.02 -14.49 7.89
CA PRO A 211 17.19 -15.31 8.20
C PRO A 211 18.47 -14.72 7.59
N ASP A 212 18.33 -14.06 6.44
CA ASP A 212 19.39 -13.36 5.72
C ASP A 212 18.79 -12.17 4.93
N VAL A 213 19.61 -11.46 4.18
CA VAL A 213 19.18 -10.40 3.26
C VAL A 213 18.38 -10.99 2.09
N SER A 214 17.19 -10.44 1.83
CA SER A 214 16.30 -10.82 0.72
C SER A 214 15.75 -9.60 0.00
N GLU A 215 15.21 -9.81 -1.20
CA GLU A 215 14.55 -8.76 -2.00
C GLU A 215 13.30 -8.22 -1.29
N GLY A 216 12.46 -9.09 -0.70
CA GLY A 216 11.35 -8.68 0.16
C GLY A 216 11.77 -7.75 1.32
N LEU A 217 12.91 -8.02 1.98
CA LEU A 217 13.42 -7.16 3.05
C LEU A 217 13.90 -5.79 2.52
N ILE A 218 14.57 -5.76 1.38
CA ILE A 218 15.00 -4.52 0.71
C ILE A 218 13.78 -3.66 0.35
N ARG A 219 12.74 -4.28 -0.23
CA ARG A 219 11.47 -3.63 -0.56
C ARG A 219 10.77 -3.07 0.69
N LEU A 220 10.74 -3.84 1.79
CA LEU A 220 10.23 -3.35 3.07
C LEU A 220 11.02 -2.13 3.57
N PHE A 221 12.36 -2.16 3.53
CA PHE A 221 13.18 -1.03 3.97
C PHE A 221 12.97 0.22 3.11
N LYS A 222 12.92 0.08 1.78
CA LYS A 222 12.55 1.17 0.87
C LYS A 222 11.20 1.77 1.29
N ARG A 223 10.19 0.93 1.52
CA ARG A 223 8.85 1.38 1.89
C ARG A 223 8.82 2.06 3.26
N VAL A 224 9.39 1.46 4.29
CA VAL A 224 9.43 2.00 5.66
C VAL A 224 10.16 3.34 5.68
N ARG A 225 11.31 3.43 5.01
CA ARG A 225 12.08 4.68 4.85
C ARG A 225 11.26 5.77 4.16
N SER A 226 10.57 5.46 3.06
CA SER A 226 9.72 6.42 2.34
C SER A 226 8.57 7.00 3.18
N LYS A 227 8.21 6.32 4.27
CA LYS A 227 7.14 6.71 5.20
C LYS A 227 7.65 7.24 6.54
N ASP A 228 8.96 7.37 6.71
CA ASP A 228 9.59 7.70 8.00
C ASP A 228 9.17 6.76 9.16
N GLY A 229 8.84 5.51 8.81
CA GLY A 229 8.37 4.48 9.72
C GLY A 229 9.50 3.79 10.49
N ARG A 230 9.13 2.87 11.39
CA ARG A 230 10.07 2.01 12.12
C ARG A 230 9.83 0.54 11.82
N VAL A 231 10.92 -0.23 11.72
CA VAL A 231 10.86 -1.69 11.53
C VAL A 231 11.81 -2.43 12.50
N HIS A 232 11.32 -3.49 13.13
CA HIS A 232 12.13 -4.41 13.93
C HIS A 232 12.45 -5.66 13.09
N VAL A 233 13.72 -6.03 13.03
CA VAL A 233 14.19 -7.16 12.23
C VAL A 233 14.80 -8.23 13.13
N LEU A 234 14.15 -9.38 13.20
CA LEU A 234 14.66 -10.57 13.87
C LEU A 234 15.49 -11.37 12.87
N THR A 235 16.68 -11.82 13.24
CA THR A 235 17.55 -12.53 12.29
C THR A 235 18.49 -13.53 12.96
N ASP A 236 18.86 -14.58 12.22
CA ASP A 236 19.96 -15.48 12.57
C ASP A 236 21.33 -14.89 12.19
N ASN A 237 21.36 -13.97 11.22
CA ASN A 237 22.56 -13.33 10.68
C ASN A 237 22.57 -11.80 10.91
N PRO A 238 22.71 -11.33 12.17
CA PRO A 238 22.75 -9.91 12.48
C PRO A 238 23.77 -9.10 11.67
N PRO A 239 25.01 -9.57 11.41
CA PRO A 239 25.97 -8.79 10.64
C PRO A 239 25.47 -8.44 9.23
N ALA A 240 24.95 -9.40 8.47
CA ALA A 240 24.47 -9.14 7.11
C ALA A 240 23.29 -8.17 7.08
N VAL A 241 22.32 -8.37 7.99
CA VAL A 241 21.15 -7.48 8.11
C VAL A 241 21.53 -6.09 8.62
N GLN A 242 22.47 -5.98 9.57
CA GLN A 242 22.98 -4.69 10.05
C GLN A 242 23.66 -3.92 8.92
N ASN A 243 24.46 -4.58 8.09
CA ASN A 243 25.07 -3.93 6.92
C ASN A 243 24.02 -3.44 5.93
N LEU A 244 22.94 -4.20 5.73
CA LEU A 244 21.81 -3.72 4.94
C LEU A 244 21.14 -2.51 5.61
N VAL A 245 20.93 -2.52 6.93
CA VAL A 245 20.36 -1.36 7.65
C VAL A 245 21.22 -0.12 7.50
N GLU A 246 22.54 -0.25 7.70
CA GLU A 246 23.49 0.86 7.52
C GLU A 246 23.37 1.44 6.12
N LEU A 247 23.20 0.61 5.08
CA LEU A 247 23.02 1.08 3.71
C LEU A 247 21.86 2.09 3.55
N PHE A 248 20.81 1.99 4.36
CA PHE A 248 19.64 2.87 4.33
C PHE A 248 19.71 4.05 5.32
N ARG A 249 20.83 4.24 6.05
CA ARG A 249 21.03 5.40 6.92
C ARG A 249 21.66 6.56 6.14
N VAL A 250 20.86 7.57 5.82
CA VAL A 250 21.31 8.80 5.14
C VAL A 250 21.31 9.99 6.12
N GLU A 251 22.34 10.83 6.10
CA GLU A 251 22.57 11.84 7.14
C GLU A 251 21.54 12.97 7.18
N GLN A 252 20.92 13.33 6.05
CA GLN A 252 20.23 14.63 5.94
C GLN A 252 18.71 14.60 5.76
N GLN A 253 18.10 13.45 5.43
CA GLN A 253 16.63 13.24 5.45
C GLN A 253 16.30 11.76 5.12
N LEU A 254 15.22 11.22 5.71
CA LEU A 254 14.71 9.85 5.49
C LEU A 254 15.66 8.74 5.96
N GLN A 255 15.96 8.67 7.26
CA GLN A 255 16.69 7.53 7.82
C GLN A 255 15.78 6.34 8.04
N LEU A 256 16.23 5.14 7.67
CA LEU A 256 15.56 3.93 8.11
C LEU A 256 15.69 3.81 9.64
N LYS A 257 14.56 3.96 10.34
CA LYS A 257 14.49 3.67 11.77
C LYS A 257 14.32 2.16 11.89
N SER A 258 15.38 1.45 12.24
CA SER A 258 15.30 0.01 12.45
C SER A 258 16.07 -0.48 13.66
N GLU A 259 15.62 -1.61 14.18
CA GLU A 259 16.28 -2.34 15.26
C GLU A 259 16.52 -3.77 14.80
N VAL A 260 17.78 -4.21 14.81
CA VAL A 260 18.14 -5.59 14.45
C VAL A 260 18.37 -6.39 15.72
N VAL A 261 17.56 -7.43 15.91
CA VAL A 261 17.59 -8.29 17.10
C VAL A 261 18.02 -9.69 16.68
N LYS A 262 19.07 -10.22 17.33
CA LYS A 262 19.50 -11.59 17.11
C LYS A 262 18.49 -12.55 17.73
N LEU A 263 17.97 -13.47 16.92
CA LEU A 263 17.10 -14.52 17.41
C LEU A 263 17.94 -15.67 17.97
N HIS A 264 17.78 -15.97 19.26
CA HIS A 264 18.47 -17.10 19.89
C HIS A 264 17.58 -18.36 19.84
N PRO A 265 18.13 -19.53 19.48
CA PRO A 265 17.34 -20.76 19.29
C PRO A 265 16.58 -21.24 20.54
N ASP A 266 17.00 -20.83 21.73
CA ASP A 266 16.39 -21.28 22.98
C ASP A 266 15.84 -20.15 23.86
N ARG A 267 15.81 -18.92 23.34
CA ARG A 267 15.34 -17.75 24.10
C ARG A 267 14.14 -17.12 23.43
N PHE A 268 13.15 -16.80 24.25
CA PHE A 268 12.02 -15.99 23.84
C PHE A 268 12.45 -14.54 23.58
N THR A 269 12.08 -14.04 22.41
CA THR A 269 12.31 -12.67 21.95
C THR A 269 10.95 -12.00 21.78
N PRO A 270 10.74 -10.77 22.30
CA PRO A 270 9.46 -10.09 22.16
C PRO A 270 9.18 -9.72 20.69
N VAL A 271 7.95 -9.95 20.25
CA VAL A 271 7.41 -9.67 18.92
C VAL A 271 5.97 -9.21 19.10
N LEU A 272 5.72 -7.90 19.04
CA LEU A 272 4.41 -7.32 19.38
C LEU A 272 3.98 -7.73 20.80
N ASP A 273 2.78 -8.32 20.96
CA ASP A 273 2.26 -8.90 22.21
C ASP A 273 2.66 -10.37 22.41
N PHE A 274 3.54 -10.88 21.56
CA PHE A 274 4.02 -12.25 21.61
C PHE A 274 5.46 -12.28 22.08
N ARG A 275 5.85 -13.43 22.60
CA ARG A 275 7.23 -13.85 22.79
C ARG A 275 7.46 -15.00 21.85
N VAL A 276 8.44 -14.86 20.96
CA VAL A 276 8.75 -15.85 19.93
C VAL A 276 10.09 -16.51 20.22
N ARG A 277 10.13 -17.83 20.12
CA ARG A 277 11.35 -18.65 20.15
C ARG A 277 11.41 -19.50 18.89
N LYS A 278 12.58 -19.59 18.25
CA LYS A 278 12.77 -20.43 17.06
C LYS A 278 13.38 -21.78 17.42
N THR A 279 12.65 -22.87 17.17
CA THR A 279 13.09 -24.25 17.45
C THR A 279 13.37 -24.97 16.12
N GLY A 280 14.61 -24.88 15.61
CA GLY A 280 14.94 -25.42 14.30
C GLY A 280 14.29 -24.61 13.18
N ARG A 281 13.33 -25.20 12.44
CA ARG A 281 12.55 -24.50 11.39
C ARG A 281 11.22 -23.97 11.87
N THR A 282 10.82 -24.30 13.10
CA THR A 282 9.53 -23.90 13.65
C THR A 282 9.67 -22.68 14.56
N PHE A 283 8.62 -21.88 14.63
CA PHE A 283 8.53 -20.78 15.60
C PHE A 283 7.49 -21.14 16.65
N VAL A 284 7.81 -20.91 17.92
CA VAL A 284 6.86 -21.02 19.02
C VAL A 284 6.60 -19.62 19.55
N ALA A 285 5.37 -19.17 19.47
CA ALA A 285 4.90 -17.88 19.96
C ALA A 285 4.01 -18.08 21.20
N GLU A 286 4.24 -17.29 22.25
CA GLU A 286 3.44 -17.28 23.47
C GLU A 286 3.01 -15.84 23.75
N GLY A 287 1.81 -15.60 24.24
CA GLY A 287 1.35 -14.25 24.62
C GLY A 287 0.71 -14.26 26.00
N ASP A 288 0.88 -13.18 26.77
CA ASP A 288 0.28 -13.08 28.10
C ASP A 288 -1.26 -13.02 28.03
N ALA A 289 -1.78 -12.48 26.92
CA ALA A 289 -3.22 -12.32 26.68
C ALA A 289 -3.94 -13.64 26.36
N PHE A 290 -3.22 -14.74 26.05
CA PHE A 290 -3.85 -16.01 25.70
C PHE A 290 -3.03 -17.22 26.21
N PRO A 291 -3.67 -18.22 26.85
CA PRO A 291 -2.97 -19.25 27.63
C PRO A 291 -2.41 -20.42 26.79
N LEU A 292 -2.10 -20.21 25.51
CA LEU A 292 -1.67 -21.28 24.59
C LEU A 292 -0.33 -20.95 23.92
N SER A 293 0.44 -21.99 23.58
CA SER A 293 1.63 -21.85 22.73
C SER A 293 1.22 -22.03 21.26
N LEU A 294 1.52 -21.05 20.41
CA LEU A 294 1.29 -21.09 18.97
C LEU A 294 2.56 -21.59 18.28
N SER A 295 2.53 -22.78 17.70
CA SER A 295 3.62 -23.34 16.90
C SER A 295 3.38 -23.07 15.43
N VAL A 296 4.24 -22.30 14.78
CA VAL A 296 4.24 -22.10 13.33
C VAL A 296 5.20 -23.11 12.71
N ASP A 297 4.66 -24.07 11.96
CA ASP A 297 5.39 -25.19 11.35
C ASP A 297 4.79 -25.58 9.99
N ASP A 298 5.65 -25.91 9.03
CA ASP A 298 5.26 -26.41 7.72
C ASP A 298 4.67 -27.84 7.79
N SER A 299 5.02 -28.62 8.82
CA SER A 299 4.81 -30.06 8.81
C SER A 299 3.57 -30.60 9.53
N LEU A 300 2.79 -29.79 10.28
CA LEU A 300 1.66 -30.26 11.13
C LEU A 300 1.92 -31.63 11.77
N GLY A 301 3.02 -31.72 12.54
CA GLY A 301 3.39 -32.93 13.28
C GLY A 301 2.46 -33.23 14.47
N ALA A 302 2.87 -34.15 15.33
CA ALA A 302 2.21 -34.36 16.63
C ALA A 302 2.39 -33.10 17.49
N VAL A 303 1.28 -32.59 18.05
CA VAL A 303 1.28 -31.34 18.81
C VAL A 303 1.07 -31.64 20.29
N ALA A 304 1.84 -30.97 21.15
CA ALA A 304 1.71 -31.08 22.58
C ALA A 304 0.34 -30.55 23.07
N ARG A 305 -0.09 -30.98 24.25
CA ARG A 305 -1.32 -30.45 24.87
C ARG A 305 -1.20 -28.94 25.10
N GLY A 306 -2.28 -28.21 24.82
CA GLY A 306 -2.32 -26.75 24.95
C GLY A 306 -1.52 -25.99 23.88
N THR A 307 -1.02 -26.68 22.85
CA THR A 307 -0.32 -26.04 21.73
C THR A 307 -1.23 -26.03 20.50
N LEU A 308 -1.30 -24.88 19.83
CA LEU A 308 -1.92 -24.71 18.51
C LEU A 308 -0.82 -24.71 17.46
N ALA A 309 -0.73 -25.73 16.62
CA ALA A 309 0.13 -25.72 15.46
C ALA A 309 -0.60 -25.15 14.25
N VAL A 310 0.03 -24.20 13.56
CA VAL A 310 -0.46 -23.55 12.34
C VAL A 310 0.51 -23.84 11.21
N SER A 311 -0.02 -24.29 10.07
CA SER A 311 0.75 -24.50 8.85
C SER A 311 0.13 -23.72 7.70
N ALA A 312 0.87 -22.73 7.21
CA ALA A 312 0.47 -21.96 6.05
C ALA A 312 0.54 -22.80 4.77
N THR A 313 1.53 -23.68 4.62
CA THR A 313 1.65 -24.58 3.45
C THR A 313 0.50 -25.58 3.36
N LYS A 314 0.11 -26.19 4.49
CA LYS A 314 -1.01 -27.15 4.54
C LYS A 314 -2.38 -26.47 4.70
N ARG A 315 -2.40 -25.14 4.84
CA ARG A 315 -3.62 -24.32 5.06
C ARG A 315 -4.51 -24.91 6.16
N GLY A 316 -3.88 -25.26 7.28
CA GLY A 316 -4.56 -25.97 8.35
C GLY A 316 -3.94 -25.73 9.71
N TRP A 317 -4.71 -26.05 10.73
CA TRP A 317 -4.29 -25.98 12.12
C TRP A 317 -4.51 -27.32 12.82
N PHE A 318 -3.72 -27.56 13.86
CA PHE A 318 -3.82 -28.71 14.73
C PHE A 318 -3.75 -28.23 16.18
N PHE A 319 -4.71 -28.63 17.02
CA PHE A 319 -4.73 -28.26 18.42
C PHE A 319 -4.70 -29.49 19.32
N GLY A 320 -3.75 -29.54 20.25
CA GLY A 320 -3.71 -30.58 21.28
C GLY A 320 -4.65 -30.27 22.44
N ALA A 321 -5.96 -30.56 22.30
CA ALA A 321 -6.92 -30.36 23.38
C ALA A 321 -6.82 -31.47 24.46
N GLN A 322 -7.43 -31.25 25.63
CA GLN A 322 -7.52 -32.28 26.67
C GLN A 322 -8.35 -33.49 26.22
N SER A 323 -9.39 -33.24 25.41
CA SER A 323 -10.31 -34.24 24.84
C SER A 323 -9.71 -35.06 23.69
N GLY A 324 -8.56 -34.62 23.15
CA GLY A 324 -7.93 -35.21 21.98
C GLY A 324 -7.41 -34.14 21.02
N ALA A 325 -6.70 -34.58 19.99
CA ALA A 325 -6.25 -33.69 18.94
C ALA A 325 -7.41 -33.24 18.04
N GLN A 326 -7.51 -31.95 17.80
CA GLN A 326 -8.45 -31.37 16.83
C GLN A 326 -7.68 -30.83 15.63
N ARG A 327 -8.32 -30.88 14.46
CA ARG A 327 -7.79 -30.34 13.21
C ARG A 327 -8.86 -29.51 12.53
N GLY A 328 -8.43 -28.44 11.89
CA GLY A 328 -9.29 -27.66 11.01
C GLY A 328 -8.50 -27.01 9.91
N ALA A 329 -9.22 -26.38 9.00
CA ALA A 329 -8.64 -25.64 7.89
C ALA A 329 -8.43 -24.16 8.28
N LEU A 330 -7.47 -23.54 7.61
CA LEU A 330 -7.25 -22.10 7.64
C LEU A 330 -7.71 -21.50 6.32
N LEU A 331 -8.41 -20.38 6.41
CA LEU A 331 -8.71 -19.55 5.26
C LEU A 331 -7.54 -18.61 4.97
N GLU A 332 -7.11 -18.57 3.72
CA GLU A 332 -6.01 -17.70 3.29
C GLU A 332 -6.44 -16.22 3.34
N GLY A 333 -5.58 -15.37 3.89
CA GLY A 333 -5.84 -13.93 4.02
C GLY A 333 -6.89 -13.55 5.07
N VAL A 334 -7.37 -14.51 5.89
CA VAL A 334 -8.34 -14.27 6.96
C VAL A 334 -7.62 -14.06 8.30
N PRO A 335 -7.80 -12.92 8.98
CA PRO A 335 -7.34 -12.70 10.35
C PRO A 335 -8.04 -13.68 11.32
N HIS A 336 -7.26 -14.43 12.08
CA HIS A 336 -7.70 -15.32 13.15
C HIS A 336 -7.38 -14.68 14.50
N LEU A 337 -8.39 -14.12 15.16
CA LEU A 337 -8.30 -13.49 16.48
C LEU A 337 -8.30 -14.56 17.56
N LEU A 338 -7.30 -14.53 18.44
CA LEU A 338 -7.21 -15.50 19.53
C LEU A 338 -8.05 -15.02 20.71
N LEU A 339 -9.08 -15.78 21.06
CA LEU A 339 -9.97 -15.47 22.18
C LEU A 339 -9.94 -16.60 23.21
N LYS A 340 -9.99 -16.25 24.49
CA LYS A 340 -9.98 -17.23 25.59
C LYS A 340 -11.40 -17.68 25.91
N GLY A 341 -11.57 -18.97 26.18
CA GLY A 341 -12.83 -19.57 26.65
C GLY A 341 -13.62 -20.24 25.54
N ALA A 342 -14.81 -20.74 25.89
CA ALA A 342 -15.77 -21.23 24.92
C ALA A 342 -16.54 -20.05 24.29
N PRO A 343 -16.98 -20.15 23.02
CA PRO A 343 -17.81 -19.13 22.44
C PRO A 343 -19.10 -18.91 23.24
N PRO A 344 -19.49 -17.66 23.50
CA PRO A 344 -20.76 -17.38 24.15
C PRO A 344 -21.93 -17.76 23.24
N VAL A 345 -22.94 -18.40 23.81
CA VAL A 345 -24.14 -18.88 23.09
C VAL A 345 -25.38 -18.04 23.45
N ALA A 346 -25.17 -16.82 23.97
CA ALA A 346 -26.28 -15.90 24.21
C ALA A 346 -26.87 -15.44 22.87
N THR A 347 -28.16 -15.09 22.84
CA THR A 347 -28.89 -14.75 21.61
C THR A 347 -28.21 -13.62 20.81
N GLY A 348 -27.65 -12.61 21.49
CA GLY A 348 -26.91 -11.52 20.84
C GLY A 348 -25.61 -11.98 20.16
N ASP A 349 -24.89 -12.92 20.77
CA ASP A 349 -23.65 -13.46 20.22
C ASP A 349 -23.91 -14.39 19.04
N VAL A 350 -24.98 -15.20 19.10
CA VAL A 350 -25.42 -16.01 17.96
C VAL A 350 -25.75 -15.12 16.76
N GLN A 351 -26.39 -13.97 16.98
CA GLN A 351 -26.75 -13.04 15.90
C GLN A 351 -25.52 -12.42 15.20
N ARG A 352 -24.37 -12.32 15.89
CA ARG A 352 -23.10 -11.85 15.32
C ARG A 352 -22.55 -12.80 14.26
N TYR A 353 -22.74 -14.12 14.43
CA TYR A 353 -22.19 -15.16 13.56
C TYR A 353 -23.24 -15.81 12.64
N LEU A 354 -24.53 -15.69 13.00
CA LEU A 354 -25.70 -16.21 12.31
C LEU A 354 -26.82 -15.14 12.27
N PRO A 355 -26.65 -14.08 11.46
CA PRO A 355 -27.55 -12.93 11.48
C PRO A 355 -29.02 -13.23 11.13
N ALA A 356 -29.91 -12.73 12.00
CA ALA A 356 -31.09 -11.92 11.67
C ALA A 356 -31.65 -11.99 10.23
N LYS A 357 -30.98 -11.22 9.40
CA LYS A 357 -31.34 -10.90 8.05
C LYS A 357 -30.05 -11.06 7.27
N LEU A 358 -30.12 -11.72 6.13
CA LEU A 358 -28.95 -12.00 5.32
C LEU A 358 -28.62 -10.83 4.38
N VAL A 359 -28.96 -9.59 4.74
CA VAL A 359 -29.01 -8.45 3.81
C VAL A 359 -27.74 -8.34 2.96
N GLY A 360 -27.84 -8.63 1.67
CA GLY A 360 -26.74 -8.56 0.69
C GLY A 360 -25.91 -9.85 0.56
N ILE A 361 -26.15 -10.83 1.43
CA ILE A 361 -25.56 -12.17 1.47
C ILE A 361 -26.56 -13.21 0.94
N GLU A 362 -27.85 -12.89 0.80
CA GLU A 362 -28.83 -13.82 0.21
C GLU A 362 -28.40 -14.32 -1.17
N ASP A 363 -27.82 -13.43 -1.98
CA ASP A 363 -27.32 -13.74 -3.33
C ASP A 363 -26.10 -14.67 -3.34
N LEU A 364 -25.46 -14.87 -2.18
CA LEU A 364 -24.31 -15.76 -2.01
C LEU A 364 -24.70 -17.19 -1.67
N LEU A 365 -25.98 -17.42 -1.35
CA LEU A 365 -26.50 -18.73 -0.97
C LEU A 365 -27.42 -19.26 -2.07
N SER A 366 -27.26 -20.53 -2.40
CA SER A 366 -28.27 -21.23 -3.21
C SER A 366 -29.56 -21.40 -2.41
N ALA A 367 -30.71 -21.56 -3.10
CA ALA A 367 -31.99 -21.80 -2.43
C ALA A 367 -31.97 -22.94 -1.37
N PRO A 368 -31.33 -24.10 -1.61
CA PRO A 368 -31.16 -25.13 -0.59
C PRO A 368 -30.33 -24.68 0.62
N GLU A 369 -29.27 -23.89 0.41
CA GLU A 369 -28.43 -23.36 1.49
C GLU A 369 -29.18 -22.30 2.31
N THR A 370 -29.97 -21.44 1.67
CA THR A 370 -30.85 -20.47 2.36
C THR A 370 -31.88 -21.18 3.24
N ALA A 371 -32.46 -22.29 2.76
CA ALA A 371 -33.39 -23.10 3.55
C ALA A 371 -32.69 -23.77 4.74
N ALA A 372 -31.49 -24.34 4.52
CA ALA A 372 -30.70 -24.95 5.58
C ALA A 372 -30.26 -23.91 6.64
N TYR A 373 -29.82 -22.73 6.21
CA TYR A 373 -29.49 -21.60 7.08
C TYR A 373 -30.68 -21.18 7.94
N SER A 374 -31.86 -21.06 7.34
CA SER A 374 -33.10 -20.74 8.06
C SER A 374 -33.43 -21.79 9.12
N ALA A 375 -33.23 -23.07 8.81
CA ALA A 375 -33.42 -24.16 9.77
C ALA A 375 -32.42 -24.12 10.94
N VAL A 376 -31.14 -23.84 10.65
CA VAL A 376 -30.10 -23.67 11.67
C VAL A 376 -30.45 -22.51 12.61
N ARG A 377 -30.95 -21.40 12.07
CA ARG A 377 -31.35 -20.26 12.90
C ARG A 377 -32.59 -20.53 13.74
N ALA A 378 -33.57 -21.22 13.17
CA ALA A 378 -34.73 -21.69 13.92
C ALA A 378 -34.31 -22.64 15.06
N PHE A 379 -33.32 -23.51 14.84
CA PHE A 379 -32.76 -24.37 15.89
C PHE A 379 -32.24 -23.55 17.08
N PHE A 380 -31.39 -22.54 16.85
CA PHE A 380 -30.84 -21.73 17.96
C PHE A 380 -31.90 -20.85 18.63
N THR A 381 -32.93 -20.44 17.89
CA THR A 381 -34.07 -19.70 18.45
C THR A 381 -34.89 -20.58 19.39
N ASP A 382 -35.22 -21.80 18.95
CA ASP A 382 -35.95 -22.80 19.75
C ASP A 382 -35.13 -23.27 20.96
N LEU A 383 -33.81 -23.39 20.81
CA LEU A 383 -32.88 -23.71 21.90
C LEU A 383 -32.93 -22.65 22.99
N ALA A 384 -32.85 -21.37 22.63
CA ALA A 384 -32.93 -20.26 23.57
C ALA A 384 -34.32 -20.15 24.24
N GLY A 385 -35.39 -20.51 23.52
CA GLY A 385 -36.76 -20.50 24.03
C GLY A 385 -37.14 -21.70 24.91
N GLY A 386 -36.30 -22.74 24.97
CA GLY A 386 -36.57 -23.96 25.75
C GLY A 386 -37.73 -24.83 25.23
N ALA A 387 -38.30 -24.49 24.06
CA ALA A 387 -39.43 -25.20 23.46
C ALA A 387 -39.32 -25.16 21.92
N GLY A 388 -39.23 -26.34 21.30
CA GLY A 388 -39.19 -26.47 19.83
C GLY A 388 -38.81 -27.85 19.31
N ASP A 389 -38.91 -28.04 17.99
CA ASP A 389 -38.58 -29.30 17.30
C ASP A 389 -37.10 -29.32 16.86
N LEU A 390 -36.19 -29.39 17.84
CA LEU A 390 -34.73 -29.44 17.57
C LEU A 390 -34.36 -30.54 16.55
N PRO A 391 -34.86 -31.79 16.66
CA PRO A 391 -34.55 -32.85 15.68
C PRO A 391 -35.10 -32.55 14.27
N GLY A 392 -36.24 -31.88 14.16
CA GLY A 392 -36.79 -31.41 12.90
C GLY A 392 -35.87 -30.44 12.19
N HIS A 393 -35.33 -29.46 12.92
CA HIS A 393 -34.38 -28.49 12.36
C HIS A 393 -33.06 -29.12 11.92
N VAL A 394 -32.51 -30.06 12.70
CA VAL A 394 -31.30 -30.81 12.33
C VAL A 394 -31.46 -31.52 10.98
N ARG A 395 -32.62 -32.14 10.72
CA ARG A 395 -32.89 -32.80 9.44
C ARG A 395 -32.93 -31.82 8.27
N LYS A 396 -33.48 -30.62 8.49
CA LYS A 396 -33.59 -29.56 7.48
C LYS A 396 -32.27 -28.82 7.24
N ALA A 397 -31.38 -28.79 8.23
CA ALA A 397 -30.06 -28.18 8.12
C ALA A 397 -29.10 -28.95 7.18
N ARG A 398 -29.39 -30.22 6.89
CA ARG A 398 -28.61 -31.03 5.95
C ARG A 398 -28.87 -30.59 4.51
N VAL A 399 -27.89 -29.92 3.90
CA VAL A 399 -27.91 -29.63 2.46
C VAL A 399 -27.60 -30.91 1.69
N SER A 400 -28.56 -31.42 0.92
CA SER A 400 -28.45 -32.69 0.17
C SER A 400 -27.87 -32.53 -1.25
N GLY A 401 -27.19 -31.42 -1.53
CA GLY A 401 -26.61 -31.14 -2.83
C GLY A 401 -25.37 -31.98 -3.14
N LYS A 402 -25.22 -32.41 -4.40
CA LYS A 402 -23.98 -33.03 -4.91
C LYS A 402 -22.86 -31.99 -5.21
N GLY A 403 -23.15 -30.70 -5.07
CA GLY A 403 -22.21 -29.62 -5.36
C GLY A 403 -21.32 -29.26 -4.17
N GLN A 404 -20.21 -28.57 -4.43
CA GLN A 404 -19.46 -27.91 -3.36
C GLN A 404 -20.32 -26.81 -2.74
N PRO A 405 -20.31 -26.68 -1.39
CA PRO A 405 -21.04 -25.60 -0.72
C PRO A 405 -20.48 -24.25 -1.14
N SER A 406 -21.33 -23.23 -1.20
CA SER A 406 -20.87 -21.85 -1.36
C SER A 406 -19.95 -21.45 -0.19
N PRO A 407 -18.96 -20.56 -0.40
CA PRO A 407 -18.10 -20.07 0.68
C PRO A 407 -18.89 -19.48 1.86
N ALA A 408 -19.98 -18.76 1.56
CA ALA A 408 -20.86 -18.20 2.59
C ALA A 408 -21.57 -19.30 3.41
N TRP A 409 -22.13 -20.32 2.75
CA TRP A 409 -22.73 -21.45 3.47
C TRP A 409 -21.70 -22.22 4.29
N TRP A 410 -20.50 -22.45 3.74
CA TRP A 410 -19.42 -23.11 4.47
C TRP A 410 -19.12 -22.37 5.78
N MET A 411 -18.96 -21.05 5.75
CA MET A 411 -18.74 -20.24 6.95
C MET A 411 -19.89 -20.39 7.96
N PHE A 412 -21.14 -20.25 7.51
CA PHE A 412 -22.30 -20.35 8.42
C PHE A 412 -22.48 -21.73 9.02
N ALA A 413 -22.23 -22.79 8.24
CA ALA A 413 -22.26 -24.16 8.74
C ALA A 413 -21.16 -24.41 9.79
N GLN A 414 -19.94 -23.92 9.55
CA GLN A 414 -18.85 -23.98 10.53
C GLN A 414 -19.20 -23.22 11.81
N ASN A 415 -19.75 -22.00 11.70
CA ASN A 415 -20.19 -21.23 12.86
C ASN A 415 -21.22 -21.97 13.69
N ALA A 416 -22.25 -22.51 13.03
CA ALA A 416 -23.31 -23.22 13.70
C ALA A 416 -22.84 -24.54 14.32
N ALA A 417 -21.92 -25.26 13.68
CA ALA A 417 -21.31 -26.45 14.26
C ALA A 417 -20.49 -26.10 15.52
N ALA A 418 -19.66 -25.06 15.46
CA ALA A 418 -18.85 -24.60 16.58
C ALA A 418 -19.72 -24.07 17.75
N LEU A 419 -20.78 -23.30 17.46
CA LEU A 419 -21.74 -22.84 18.46
C LEU A 419 -22.50 -24.02 19.10
N ALA A 420 -22.90 -25.02 18.32
CA ALA A 420 -23.59 -26.20 18.84
C ALA A 420 -22.69 -27.03 19.75
N GLN A 421 -21.43 -27.23 19.35
CA GLN A 421 -20.43 -27.90 20.20
C GLN A 421 -20.14 -27.12 21.48
N SER A 422 -20.03 -25.79 21.41
CA SER A 422 -19.87 -24.94 22.60
C SER A 422 -21.06 -25.09 23.56
N ALA A 423 -22.29 -24.98 23.05
CA ALA A 423 -23.51 -25.12 23.85
C ALA A 423 -23.62 -26.50 24.51
N ALA A 424 -23.19 -27.56 23.82
CA ALA A 424 -23.24 -28.93 24.33
C ALA A 424 -22.36 -29.14 25.58
N LEU A 425 -21.30 -28.34 25.75
CA LEU A 425 -20.41 -28.40 26.93
C LEU A 425 -21.11 -27.95 28.21
N THR A 426 -22.02 -26.97 28.12
CA THR A 426 -22.71 -26.40 29.28
C THR A 426 -24.13 -26.95 29.47
N GLU A 427 -24.69 -27.58 28.43
CA GLU A 427 -26.06 -28.11 28.45
C GLU A 427 -26.19 -29.28 29.43
N GLN A 428 -27.20 -29.24 30.31
CA GLN A 428 -27.45 -30.29 31.30
C GLN A 428 -28.42 -31.36 30.79
N SER A 429 -29.30 -31.01 29.86
CA SER A 429 -30.29 -31.94 29.30
C SER A 429 -29.67 -32.84 28.24
N ASP A 430 -29.58 -34.15 28.50
CA ASP A 430 -29.06 -35.15 27.56
C ASP A 430 -29.78 -35.15 26.20
N ARG A 431 -31.09 -34.85 26.19
CA ARG A 431 -31.87 -34.77 24.96
C ARG A 431 -31.44 -33.57 24.10
N VAL A 432 -31.20 -32.42 24.73
CA VAL A 432 -30.75 -31.21 24.05
C VAL A 432 -29.31 -31.38 23.59
N ARG A 433 -28.43 -31.91 24.45
CA ARG A 433 -27.04 -32.24 24.11
C ARG A 433 -26.94 -33.14 22.88
N LYS A 434 -27.69 -34.24 22.82
CA LYS A 434 -27.75 -35.11 21.63
C LYS A 434 -28.20 -34.38 20.36
N SER A 435 -29.09 -33.39 20.50
CA SER A 435 -29.57 -32.61 19.36
C SER A 435 -28.50 -31.61 18.88
N LEU A 436 -27.73 -31.04 19.81
CA LEU A 436 -26.58 -30.18 19.53
C LEU A 436 -25.46 -30.96 18.84
N ASP A 437 -25.12 -32.14 19.36
CA ASP A 437 -24.13 -33.03 18.74
C ASP A 437 -24.56 -33.44 17.32
N ALA A 438 -25.83 -33.82 17.14
CA ALA A 438 -26.38 -34.17 15.84
C ALA A 438 -26.39 -32.98 14.85
N LEU A 439 -26.60 -31.76 15.33
CA LEU A 439 -26.49 -30.56 14.50
C LEU A 439 -25.05 -30.32 14.07
N ALA A 440 -24.10 -30.39 15.00
CA ALA A 440 -22.68 -30.21 14.70
C ALA A 440 -22.18 -31.25 13.69
N GLU A 441 -22.56 -32.52 13.86
CA GLU A 441 -22.24 -33.58 12.90
C GLU A 441 -22.87 -33.31 11.53
N ALA A 442 -24.15 -32.90 11.49
CA ALA A 442 -24.85 -32.60 10.24
C ALA A 442 -24.25 -31.42 9.45
N LEU A 443 -23.58 -30.50 10.13
CA LEU A 443 -22.96 -29.30 9.56
C LEU A 443 -21.44 -29.42 9.38
N THR A 444 -20.86 -30.58 9.71
CA THR A 444 -19.44 -30.84 9.49
C THR A 444 -19.21 -31.01 7.99
N LEU A 445 -18.80 -29.92 7.34
CA LEU A 445 -18.46 -29.92 5.93
C LEU A 445 -16.99 -30.32 5.73
N PRO A 446 -16.63 -30.91 4.58
CA PRO A 446 -15.23 -31.03 4.18
C PRO A 446 -14.58 -29.63 4.14
N GLY A 447 -13.24 -29.61 4.02
CA GLY A 447 -12.44 -28.38 4.05
C GLY A 447 -12.98 -27.24 3.16
N PRO A 448 -12.49 -26.01 3.38
CA PRO A 448 -13.02 -24.82 2.73
C PRO A 448 -13.03 -25.00 1.21
N PRO A 449 -14.03 -24.42 0.52
CA PRO A 449 -14.06 -24.47 -0.93
C PRO A 449 -12.74 -23.94 -1.49
N ALA A 450 -12.30 -24.49 -2.62
CA ALA A 450 -11.04 -24.10 -3.24
C ALA A 450 -11.04 -22.63 -3.72
N GLU A 451 -12.23 -22.05 -3.88
CA GLU A 451 -12.43 -20.64 -4.17
C GLU A 451 -11.95 -19.78 -2.99
N ALA A 452 -11.28 -18.67 -3.30
CA ALA A 452 -10.78 -17.75 -2.29
C ALA A 452 -11.96 -17.26 -1.42
N PRO A 453 -11.78 -17.19 -0.08
CA PRO A 453 -12.82 -16.68 0.80
C PRO A 453 -13.23 -15.27 0.36
N PRO A 454 -14.50 -14.88 0.59
CA PRO A 454 -14.94 -13.53 0.28
C PRO A 454 -14.06 -12.52 1.03
N PRO A 455 -13.70 -11.39 0.40
CA PRO A 455 -12.88 -10.37 1.05
C PRO A 455 -13.60 -9.81 2.29
N ALA A 456 -12.83 -9.50 3.34
CA ALA A 456 -13.29 -9.02 4.66
C ALA A 456 -13.92 -10.05 5.61
N VAL A 457 -13.41 -11.29 5.69
CA VAL A 457 -13.81 -12.27 6.72
C VAL A 457 -12.81 -12.32 7.86
N VAL A 458 -13.28 -12.30 9.11
CA VAL A 458 -12.46 -12.47 10.31
C VAL A 458 -12.92 -13.74 11.05
N CYS A 459 -11.96 -14.51 11.54
CA CYS A 459 -12.22 -15.68 12.38
C CYS A 459 -11.94 -15.33 13.84
N ASP A 460 -12.99 -15.27 14.66
CA ASP A 460 -12.88 -15.24 16.11
C ASP A 460 -12.59 -16.68 16.58
N LEU A 461 -11.32 -17.01 16.84
CA LEU A 461 -10.85 -18.34 17.22
C LEU A 461 -10.85 -18.50 18.74
N TYR A 462 -11.92 -19.07 19.27
CA TYR A 462 -12.06 -19.33 20.71
C TYR A 462 -11.27 -20.57 21.12
N VAL A 463 -10.46 -20.39 22.16
CA VAL A 463 -9.56 -21.41 22.69
C VAL A 463 -10.07 -21.83 24.06
N HIS A 464 -10.54 -23.07 24.14
CA HIS A 464 -11.03 -23.70 25.37
C HIS A 464 -10.22 -24.95 25.69
N GLU A 465 -10.28 -25.41 26.94
CA GLU A 465 -9.55 -26.61 27.39
C GLU A 465 -9.96 -27.88 26.62
N THR A 466 -11.22 -27.92 26.19
CA THR A 466 -11.82 -29.06 25.48
C THR A 466 -11.65 -28.98 23.96
N GLY A 467 -11.25 -27.84 23.38
CA GLY A 467 -11.14 -27.68 21.94
C GLY A 467 -11.00 -26.25 21.44
N LEU A 468 -10.90 -26.11 20.12
CA LEU A 468 -10.98 -24.84 19.39
C LEU A 468 -12.34 -24.68 18.71
N PHE A 469 -12.85 -23.46 18.74
CA PHE A 469 -14.13 -23.11 18.12
C PHE A 469 -13.92 -21.91 17.18
N PRO A 470 -13.66 -22.15 15.88
CA PRO A 470 -13.53 -21.07 14.90
C PRO A 470 -14.91 -20.50 14.56
N LEU A 471 -15.11 -19.20 14.78
CA LEU A 471 -16.33 -18.48 14.39
C LEU A 471 -16.01 -17.35 13.42
N TYR A 472 -16.55 -17.45 12.21
CA TYR A 472 -16.32 -16.50 11.13
C TYR A 472 -17.38 -15.40 11.10
N ARG A 473 -16.96 -14.16 10.87
CA ARG A 473 -17.85 -13.01 10.66
C ARG A 473 -17.29 -12.12 9.57
N PHE A 474 -18.16 -11.33 8.96
CA PHE A 474 -17.72 -10.26 8.07
C PHE A 474 -17.22 -9.08 8.90
N ALA A 475 -16.08 -8.51 8.53
CA ALA A 475 -15.55 -7.29 9.15
C ALA A 475 -16.30 -6.03 8.68
N GLU A 476 -16.92 -6.10 7.50
CA GLU A 476 -17.63 -5.03 6.82
C GLU A 476 -18.94 -5.57 6.22
N THR A 477 -19.89 -4.70 5.92
CA THR A 477 -21.12 -5.09 5.22
C THR A 477 -20.79 -5.59 3.81
N VAL A 478 -21.15 -6.84 3.52
CA VAL A 478 -20.92 -7.50 2.23
C VAL A 478 -22.18 -7.45 1.38
N THR A 479 -22.03 -6.95 0.16
CA THR A 479 -23.05 -7.01 -0.89
C THR A 479 -22.42 -7.55 -2.18
N SER A 480 -23.23 -8.09 -3.09
CA SER A 480 -22.77 -8.57 -4.39
C SER A 480 -21.98 -7.51 -5.18
N ASP A 481 -22.41 -6.24 -5.12
CA ASP A 481 -21.72 -5.10 -5.74
C ASP A 481 -20.36 -4.83 -5.11
N ARG A 482 -20.28 -4.79 -3.77
CA ARG A 482 -19.01 -4.55 -3.06
C ARG A 482 -17.99 -5.65 -3.32
N MET A 483 -18.43 -6.91 -3.42
CA MET A 483 -17.54 -8.02 -3.78
C MET A 483 -17.02 -7.89 -5.21
N ARG A 484 -17.89 -7.58 -6.18
CA ARG A 484 -17.48 -7.35 -7.58
C ARG A 484 -16.46 -6.22 -7.67
N GLN A 485 -16.69 -5.13 -6.95
CA GLN A 485 -15.75 -4.02 -6.86
C GLN A 485 -14.42 -4.44 -6.21
N ALA A 486 -14.45 -5.17 -5.10
CA ALA A 486 -13.26 -5.66 -4.42
C ALA A 486 -12.45 -6.61 -5.31
N GLN A 487 -13.12 -7.49 -6.07
CA GLN A 487 -12.47 -8.40 -7.02
C GLN A 487 -11.80 -7.62 -8.17
N SER A 488 -12.50 -6.64 -8.75
CA SER A 488 -11.91 -5.77 -9.79
C SER A 488 -10.70 -5.00 -9.28
N ILE A 489 -10.74 -4.52 -8.03
CA ILE A 489 -9.60 -3.85 -7.39
C ILE A 489 -8.45 -4.84 -7.14
N ALA A 490 -8.73 -6.06 -6.71
CA ALA A 490 -7.73 -7.09 -6.53
C ALA A 490 -7.04 -7.46 -7.85
N GLU A 491 -7.80 -7.55 -8.96
CA GLU A 491 -7.25 -7.75 -10.30
C GLU A 491 -6.37 -6.58 -10.74
N ALA A 492 -6.79 -5.33 -10.48
CA ALA A 492 -5.97 -4.15 -10.73
C ALA A 492 -4.65 -4.18 -9.93
N ILE A 493 -4.70 -4.54 -8.63
CA ILE A 493 -3.49 -4.67 -7.81
C ILE A 493 -2.55 -5.75 -8.37
N ARG A 494 -3.07 -6.91 -8.79
CA ARG A 494 -2.25 -7.96 -9.41
C ARG A 494 -1.59 -7.47 -10.71
N SER A 495 -2.29 -6.66 -11.50
CA SER A 495 -1.70 -6.09 -12.73
C SER A 495 -0.61 -5.05 -12.46
N GLU A 496 -0.63 -4.39 -11.30
CA GLU A 496 0.40 -3.40 -10.91
C GLU A 496 1.72 -4.07 -10.50
N GLU A 497 1.69 -5.30 -9.99
CA GLU A 497 2.90 -6.04 -9.60
C GLU A 497 3.65 -6.59 -10.82
N GLN A 498 2.92 -6.92 -11.89
CA GLN A 498 3.53 -7.40 -13.13
C GLN A 498 4.36 -6.27 -13.78
N PRO A 499 5.56 -6.57 -14.30
CA PRO A 499 6.36 -5.59 -15.03
C PRO A 499 5.52 -4.99 -16.15
N GLN A 500 5.43 -3.66 -16.22
CA GLN A 500 4.77 -3.01 -17.33
C GLN A 500 5.59 -3.31 -18.59
N GLU A 501 5.01 -4.11 -19.49
CA GLU A 501 5.58 -4.40 -20.81
C GLU A 501 6.92 -5.18 -20.76
N PRO A 502 6.92 -6.47 -20.38
CA PRO A 502 8.10 -7.33 -20.58
C PRO A 502 8.64 -7.27 -22.01
N GLU A 503 7.75 -7.04 -22.99
CA GLU A 503 8.09 -6.81 -24.39
C GLU A 503 8.93 -5.53 -24.62
N LEU A 504 8.69 -4.45 -23.86
CA LEU A 504 9.48 -3.23 -23.92
C LEU A 504 10.92 -3.49 -23.49
N PHE A 505 11.11 -4.17 -22.36
CA PHE A 505 12.45 -4.49 -21.86
C PHE A 505 13.20 -5.44 -22.80
N GLN A 506 12.52 -6.47 -23.33
CA GLN A 506 13.10 -7.36 -24.35
C GLN A 506 13.47 -6.61 -25.63
N LYS A 507 12.65 -5.66 -26.07
CA LYS A 507 12.93 -4.82 -27.24
C LYS A 507 14.13 -3.90 -26.99
N GLU A 508 14.24 -3.29 -25.82
CA GLU A 508 15.37 -2.44 -25.47
C GLU A 508 16.67 -3.23 -25.27
N GLU A 509 16.60 -4.43 -24.69
CA GLU A 509 17.72 -5.38 -24.63
C GLU A 509 18.18 -5.78 -26.02
N LYS A 510 17.25 -6.14 -26.92
CA LYS A 510 17.57 -6.44 -28.31
C LYS A 510 18.23 -5.24 -29.01
N ARG A 511 17.70 -4.02 -28.81
CA ARG A 511 18.28 -2.78 -29.36
C ARG A 511 19.70 -2.54 -28.84
N LEU A 512 19.95 -2.88 -27.58
CA LEU A 512 21.28 -2.80 -26.95
C LEU A 512 22.26 -3.80 -27.57
N LEU A 513 21.83 -5.06 -27.77
CA LEU A 513 22.64 -6.09 -28.43
C LEU A 513 22.92 -5.76 -29.91
N GLU A 514 21.95 -5.20 -30.62
CA GLU A 514 22.14 -4.71 -32.00
C GLU A 514 23.17 -3.57 -32.04
N LEU A 515 23.14 -2.65 -31.08
CA LEU A 515 24.17 -1.62 -30.94
C LEU A 515 25.54 -2.27 -30.75
N LEU A 516 25.69 -3.22 -29.83
CA LEU A 516 26.98 -3.92 -29.61
C LEU A 516 27.51 -4.60 -30.89
N ALA A 517 26.65 -5.34 -31.58
CA ALA A 517 27.01 -6.00 -32.83
C ALA A 517 27.49 -4.99 -33.87
N SER A 518 26.86 -3.82 -33.93
CA SER A 518 27.29 -2.75 -34.83
C SER A 518 28.68 -2.20 -34.46
N LEU A 519 28.97 -2.00 -33.17
CA LEU A 519 30.28 -1.53 -32.70
C LEU A 519 31.40 -2.51 -33.06
N ASP A 520 31.17 -3.81 -32.89
CA ASP A 520 32.15 -4.85 -33.21
C ASP A 520 32.42 -4.95 -34.72
N THR A 521 31.38 -4.83 -35.55
CA THR A 521 31.56 -4.85 -37.02
C THR A 521 32.39 -3.66 -37.50
N VAL A 522 32.27 -2.50 -36.86
CA VAL A 522 33.11 -1.35 -37.23
C VAL A 522 34.55 -1.55 -36.78
N LYS A 523 34.79 -2.04 -35.56
CA LYS A 523 36.15 -2.41 -35.09
C LYS A 523 36.84 -3.41 -36.02
N ALA A 524 36.08 -4.38 -36.56
CA ALA A 524 36.59 -5.33 -37.54
C ALA A 524 36.94 -4.66 -38.89
N ARG A 525 36.15 -3.68 -39.34
CA ARG A 525 36.41 -2.92 -40.59
C ARG A 525 37.61 -1.99 -40.49
N THR A 526 37.77 -1.25 -39.38
CA THR A 526 38.94 -0.39 -39.15
C THR A 526 40.24 -1.18 -39.01
N ARG A 527 40.21 -2.35 -38.36
CA ARG A 527 41.39 -3.26 -38.32
C ARG A 527 41.79 -3.76 -39.71
N ARG A 528 40.83 -4.03 -40.60
CA ARG A 528 41.09 -4.51 -41.96
C ARG A 528 41.71 -3.41 -42.83
N THR A 529 41.20 -2.18 -42.77
CA THR A 529 41.78 -1.03 -43.50
C THR A 529 43.18 -0.66 -43.00
N LYS A 530 43.45 -0.79 -41.70
CA LYS A 530 44.80 -0.55 -41.15
C LYS A 530 45.80 -1.65 -41.54
N LYS A 531 45.34 -2.89 -41.72
CA LYS A 531 46.17 -4.02 -42.19
C LYS A 531 46.46 -3.93 -43.69
N ASP A 532 45.51 -3.43 -44.49
CA ASP A 532 45.67 -3.29 -45.94
C ASP A 532 46.42 -1.99 -46.32
N GLY A 533 46.43 -0.96 -45.45
CA GLY A 533 47.14 0.31 -45.67
C GLY A 533 48.61 0.34 -45.19
N ALA A 534 49.08 -0.66 -44.45
CA ALA A 534 50.45 -0.72 -43.94
C ALA A 534 51.43 -1.50 -44.84
N GLY A 535 51.01 -1.84 -46.07
CA GLY A 535 51.77 -2.73 -46.97
C GLY A 535 52.04 -2.21 -48.38
N SER A 536 51.77 -0.94 -48.72
CA SER A 536 52.03 -0.42 -50.07
C SER A 536 52.91 0.82 -50.07
N ASP A 537 54.21 0.61 -49.88
CA ASP A 537 55.22 1.54 -50.39
C ASP A 537 56.42 0.72 -50.89
N ALA A 538 56.30 0.21 -52.13
CA ALA A 538 57.41 -0.15 -53.02
C ALA A 538 56.91 -0.71 -54.38
N THR A 539 57.00 0.14 -55.41
CA THR A 539 57.53 -0.17 -56.76
C THR A 539 56.59 -0.66 -57.88
N GLN A 540 56.45 0.25 -58.87
CA GLN A 540 56.40 0.11 -60.35
C GLN A 540 55.27 -0.66 -61.07
N VAL A 541 54.43 0.15 -61.74
CA VAL A 541 54.12 0.13 -63.18
C VAL A 541 54.64 -1.06 -63.98
N THR A 542 53.73 -1.88 -64.52
CA THR A 542 53.62 -2.19 -65.97
C THR A 542 52.30 -2.94 -66.26
N THR A 543 51.48 -2.38 -67.16
CA THR A 543 50.60 -3.13 -68.07
C THR A 543 51.41 -3.49 -69.33
N PRO A 544 50.95 -4.36 -70.28
CA PRO A 544 49.65 -5.03 -70.43
C PRO A 544 49.76 -6.55 -70.78
N SER A 545 48.63 -7.25 -70.92
CA SER A 545 48.31 -8.10 -72.10
C SER A 545 47.26 -9.19 -71.80
N ALA A 546 46.41 -9.42 -72.80
CA ALA A 546 45.31 -10.37 -72.87
C ALA A 546 45.76 -11.84 -72.93
N ALA A 547 44.92 -12.75 -72.40
CA ALA A 547 44.51 -14.01 -73.04
C ALA A 547 43.66 -14.86 -72.06
N ASP A 548 42.40 -15.09 -72.46
CA ASP A 548 41.84 -16.41 -72.72
C ASP A 548 42.11 -17.56 -71.71
N ARG A 549 41.04 -18.01 -71.01
CA ARG A 549 40.50 -19.39 -71.07
C ARG A 549 39.43 -19.64 -70.00
N ARG A 550 38.23 -20.05 -70.48
CA ARG A 550 37.28 -20.94 -69.77
C ARG A 550 37.85 -22.37 -69.73
N PRO A 551 37.41 -23.26 -68.81
CA PRO A 551 36.18 -24.08 -68.98
C PRO A 551 35.29 -24.09 -67.70
N VAL A 552 33.95 -24.11 -67.76
CA VAL A 552 32.96 -25.15 -68.15
C VAL A 552 32.67 -26.20 -67.04
N ASP A 553 31.37 -26.22 -66.68
CA ASP A 553 30.50 -27.27 -66.10
C ASP A 553 30.78 -27.89 -64.71
N GLU A 554 29.79 -27.88 -63.80
CA GLU A 554 28.65 -28.82 -63.76
C GLU A 554 27.58 -28.47 -62.69
N LYS A 555 26.31 -28.54 -63.13
CA LYS A 555 25.09 -29.09 -62.48
C LYS A 555 24.58 -28.53 -61.13
N ARG A 556 23.41 -27.88 -61.13
CA ARG A 556 22.02 -28.43 -60.99
C ARG A 556 21.66 -28.90 -59.56
N GLN A 557 20.81 -28.15 -58.86
CA GLN A 557 19.41 -28.57 -58.62
C GLN A 557 18.59 -27.46 -57.92
N ASP A 558 17.67 -26.91 -58.71
CA ASP A 558 16.27 -26.57 -58.44
C ASP A 558 15.76 -26.47 -57.00
N GLY A 559 15.29 -25.27 -56.64
CA GLY A 559 14.36 -25.00 -55.55
C GLY A 559 13.42 -23.87 -55.96
N ALA A 560 12.20 -24.24 -56.31
CA ALA A 560 11.14 -23.41 -56.86
C ALA A 560 10.53 -22.42 -55.86
N GLY A 561 9.94 -21.34 -56.39
CA GLY A 561 8.78 -20.68 -55.78
C GLY A 561 8.98 -19.21 -55.43
N ALA A 562 8.84 -18.32 -56.42
CA ALA A 562 8.57 -16.90 -56.18
C ALA A 562 7.83 -16.32 -57.38
N GLU A 563 6.51 -16.44 -57.38
CA GLU A 563 5.60 -15.59 -58.15
C GLU A 563 4.19 -15.80 -57.61
N GLU A 564 3.74 -14.91 -56.72
CA GLU A 564 2.35 -14.46 -56.57
C GLU A 564 2.26 -13.53 -55.36
N ASP A 565 2.31 -12.21 -55.59
CA ASP A 565 1.76 -11.25 -54.61
C ASP A 565 1.39 -9.91 -55.26
N GLU A 566 0.36 -9.93 -56.12
CA GLU A 566 -0.24 -8.69 -56.67
C GLU A 566 -1.79 -8.64 -56.53
N ARG A 567 -2.39 -9.40 -55.61
CA ARG A 567 -3.86 -9.44 -55.42
C ARG A 567 -4.40 -9.14 -54.02
N SER A 568 -3.63 -8.58 -53.09
CA SER A 568 -4.11 -8.33 -51.71
C SER A 568 -4.86 -6.98 -51.49
N GLY A 569 -4.96 -6.10 -52.49
CA GLY A 569 -5.56 -4.77 -52.34
C GLY A 569 -7.09 -4.71 -52.16
N ARG A 570 -7.84 -5.73 -52.62
CA ARG A 570 -9.33 -5.74 -52.52
C ARG A 570 -9.88 -6.38 -51.25
N SER A 571 -9.12 -7.23 -50.58
CA SER A 571 -9.56 -7.94 -49.37
C SER A 571 -9.57 -7.04 -48.13
N ARG A 572 -8.58 -6.16 -47.99
CA ARG A 572 -8.49 -5.23 -46.85
C ARG A 572 -9.62 -4.20 -46.81
N TRP A 573 -10.14 -3.79 -47.97
CA TRP A 573 -11.23 -2.82 -48.04
C TRP A 573 -12.58 -3.42 -47.59
N LEU A 574 -12.83 -4.69 -47.90
CA LEU A 574 -14.02 -5.40 -47.43
C LEU A 574 -13.99 -5.64 -45.91
N LEU A 575 -12.81 -5.90 -45.34
CA LEU A 575 -12.63 -6.02 -43.89
C LEU A 575 -12.87 -4.69 -43.16
N ILE A 576 -12.37 -3.57 -43.70
CA ILE A 576 -12.60 -2.24 -43.14
C ILE A 576 -14.07 -1.84 -43.23
N ALA A 577 -14.74 -2.14 -44.36
CA ALA A 577 -16.17 -1.87 -44.52
C ALA A 577 -17.03 -2.71 -43.56
N ALA A 578 -16.67 -3.98 -43.33
CA ALA A 578 -17.35 -4.83 -42.36
C ALA A 578 -17.16 -4.32 -40.91
N LEU A 579 -15.95 -3.86 -40.56
CA LEU A 579 -15.67 -3.29 -39.24
C LEU A 579 -16.45 -1.99 -38.99
N LEU A 580 -16.55 -1.12 -40.00
CA LEU A 580 -17.33 0.12 -39.93
C LEU A 580 -18.83 -0.14 -39.78
N LEU A 581 -19.37 -1.15 -40.46
CA LEU A 581 -20.76 -1.58 -40.29
C LEU A 581 -21.03 -2.12 -38.88
N LEU A 582 -20.08 -2.86 -38.30
CA LEU A 582 -20.19 -3.39 -36.95
C LEU A 582 -20.15 -2.28 -35.89
N LEU A 583 -19.28 -1.28 -36.07
CA LEU A 583 -19.21 -0.10 -35.21
C LEU A 583 -20.46 0.78 -35.33
N LEU A 584 -21.01 0.95 -36.53
CA LEU A 584 -22.28 1.65 -36.74
C LEU A 584 -23.46 0.91 -36.07
N GLY A 585 -23.51 -0.42 -36.15
CA GLY A 585 -24.52 -1.23 -35.46
C GLY A 585 -24.43 -1.12 -33.94
N ALA A 586 -23.22 -1.16 -33.38
CA ALA A 586 -23.00 -1.00 -31.95
C ALA A 586 -23.37 0.41 -31.47
N GLY A 587 -23.01 1.45 -32.23
CA GLY A 587 -23.40 2.83 -31.96
C GLY A 587 -24.92 3.04 -32.00
N LEU A 588 -25.61 2.40 -32.94
CA LEU A 588 -27.08 2.44 -33.03
C LEU A 588 -27.74 1.75 -31.84
N LEU A 589 -27.24 0.58 -31.41
CA LEU A 589 -27.73 -0.11 -30.21
C LEU A 589 -27.50 0.71 -28.94
N PHE A 590 -26.34 1.35 -28.81
CA PHE A 590 -26.04 2.23 -27.69
C PHE A 590 -26.95 3.46 -27.69
N PHE A 591 -27.16 4.08 -28.85
CA PHE A 591 -28.08 5.20 -29.01
C PHE A 591 -29.52 4.81 -28.64
N LEU A 592 -30.01 3.66 -29.10
CA LEU A 592 -31.34 3.12 -28.75
C LEU A 592 -31.49 2.80 -27.26
N ALA A 593 -30.39 2.55 -26.53
CA ALA A 593 -30.41 2.35 -25.09
C ALA A 593 -30.54 3.66 -24.29
N THR A 594 -30.21 4.81 -24.87
CA THR A 594 -30.37 6.13 -24.24
C THR A 594 -31.82 6.61 -24.22
N ALA A 595 -32.17 7.48 -23.27
CA ALA A 595 -33.51 8.07 -23.18
C ALA A 595 -34.02 8.72 -24.49
N PRO A 596 -33.23 9.52 -25.23
CA PRO A 596 -33.68 10.06 -26.52
C PRO A 596 -33.84 8.99 -27.60
N GLY A 597 -32.98 7.97 -27.64
CA GLY A 597 -33.11 6.86 -28.61
C GLY A 597 -34.35 6.01 -28.37
N ARG A 598 -34.72 5.73 -27.11
CA ARG A 598 -35.98 5.04 -26.76
C ARG A 598 -37.20 5.85 -27.19
N ALA A 599 -37.19 7.18 -27.03
CA ALA A 599 -38.28 8.04 -27.45
C ALA A 599 -38.50 8.05 -28.98
N ILE A 600 -37.41 8.01 -29.76
CA ILE A 600 -37.48 7.92 -31.23
C ILE A 600 -37.96 6.53 -31.67
N ALA A 601 -37.46 5.47 -31.03
CA ALA A 601 -37.88 4.10 -31.31
C ALA A 601 -39.38 3.90 -31.02
N GLN A 602 -39.89 4.45 -29.91
CA GLN A 602 -41.32 4.42 -29.55
C GLN A 602 -42.20 5.17 -30.56
N ARG A 603 -41.72 6.27 -31.15
CA ARG A 603 -42.44 6.99 -32.23
C ARG A 603 -42.49 6.20 -33.54
N LEU A 604 -41.44 5.43 -33.84
CA LEU A 604 -41.36 4.63 -35.06
C LEU A 604 -42.13 3.30 -34.96
N THR A 605 -42.26 2.72 -33.77
CA THR A 605 -42.92 1.42 -33.57
C THR A 605 -44.39 1.52 -33.21
N GLY A 606 -44.92 2.72 -32.90
CA GLY A 606 -46.34 2.95 -32.63
C GLY A 606 -46.86 2.26 -31.35
N ALA A 607 -45.99 1.81 -30.46
CA ALA A 607 -46.38 1.12 -29.23
C ALA A 607 -46.88 2.12 -28.16
N PRO A 608 -48.06 1.91 -27.55
CA PRO A 608 -48.58 2.79 -26.51
C PRO A 608 -47.76 2.67 -25.20
N PRO A 609 -47.65 3.75 -24.40
CA PRO A 609 -46.88 3.74 -23.17
C PRO A 609 -47.55 2.84 -22.11
N SER A 610 -46.76 1.92 -21.55
CA SER A 610 -47.13 1.12 -20.38
C SER A 610 -47.16 2.02 -19.15
N VAL A 611 -48.34 2.13 -18.53
CA VAL A 611 -48.56 2.86 -17.28
C VAL A 611 -48.17 1.94 -16.12
N ALA A 612 -47.11 2.27 -15.40
CA ALA A 612 -46.77 1.65 -14.12
C ALA A 612 -47.54 2.38 -13.00
N ALA A 613 -48.24 1.60 -12.18
CA ALA A 613 -49.01 2.07 -11.03
C ALA A 613 -48.08 2.71 -9.98
N THR A 614 -48.51 3.87 -9.47
CA THR A 614 -47.91 4.57 -8.34
C THR A 614 -48.75 4.26 -7.11
N ASP A 615 -48.19 3.51 -6.17
CA ASP A 615 -48.75 3.34 -4.82
C ASP A 615 -48.29 4.51 -3.94
N ASP A 616 -49.28 5.18 -3.34
CA ASP A 616 -49.19 6.32 -2.43
C ASP A 616 -49.19 5.82 -0.97
N PRO A 617 -48.17 6.13 -0.14
CA PRO A 617 -48.22 5.85 1.28
C PRO A 617 -48.30 7.16 2.09
N THR A 618 -49.52 7.66 2.29
CA THR A 618 -49.81 8.62 3.37
C THR A 618 -50.83 8.04 4.34
N ARG A 619 -50.35 7.32 5.36
CA ARG A 619 -51.14 7.00 6.57
C ARG A 619 -50.27 7.05 7.82
N VAL A 620 -50.49 8.09 8.61
CA VAL A 620 -49.96 8.33 9.95
C VAL A 620 -50.72 7.46 10.97
N PRO A 621 -50.05 6.71 11.86
CA PRO A 621 -50.71 6.09 13.02
C PRO A 621 -50.64 7.02 14.27
N PRO A 622 -51.60 6.88 15.22
CA PRO A 622 -51.71 7.76 16.38
C PRO A 622 -50.78 7.34 17.54
N GLN A 623 -50.26 8.34 18.26
CA GLN A 623 -49.56 8.20 19.54
C GLN A 623 -50.51 7.78 20.68
N PRO A 624 -50.11 6.86 21.58
CA PRO A 624 -50.73 6.68 22.89
C PRO A 624 -49.97 7.46 23.98
N GLY A 625 -50.73 8.10 24.86
CA GLY A 625 -50.25 9.05 25.86
C GLY A 625 -49.74 8.48 27.18
N ASP A 626 -49.14 9.40 27.94
CA ASP A 626 -48.71 9.27 29.32
C ASP A 626 -49.87 9.00 30.29
N PRO A 627 -49.56 8.34 31.43
CA PRO A 627 -50.01 8.93 32.67
C PRO A 627 -48.93 8.94 33.78
N ALA A 628 -48.83 10.12 34.37
CA ALA A 628 -48.93 10.41 35.82
C ALA A 628 -47.92 9.80 36.80
N ALA A 629 -47.22 10.74 37.43
CA ALA A 629 -46.53 10.69 38.71
C ALA A 629 -47.29 10.00 39.85
N THR A 630 -46.54 9.30 40.71
CA THR A 630 -46.72 9.30 42.18
C THR A 630 -45.46 8.78 42.87
N ASP A 631 -44.82 9.67 43.64
CA ASP A 631 -44.07 9.38 44.87
C ASP A 631 -45.06 8.89 45.95
N PRO A 632 -44.70 8.08 46.98
CA PRO A 632 -43.88 8.62 48.07
C PRO A 632 -43.02 7.61 48.91
N ASP A 633 -42.01 8.19 49.56
CA ASP A 633 -41.52 8.02 50.95
C ASP A 633 -41.21 6.65 51.63
N LEU A 634 -40.04 6.71 52.30
CA LEU A 634 -39.67 6.19 53.64
C LEU A 634 -39.37 4.69 53.84
N VAL A 635 -38.14 4.40 54.30
CA VAL A 635 -37.79 3.86 55.65
C VAL A 635 -36.38 3.20 55.60
N THR A 636 -35.44 3.73 56.36
CA THR A 636 -34.19 3.08 56.84
C THR A 636 -34.52 2.07 57.95
N PRO A 637 -33.71 1.00 58.19
CA PRO A 637 -32.70 1.14 59.25
C PRO A 637 -31.42 0.27 59.13
N ASP A 638 -30.34 0.84 59.69
CA ASP A 638 -29.33 0.27 60.61
C ASP A 638 -28.45 -0.98 60.36
N GLU A 639 -27.19 -0.81 60.80
CA GLU A 639 -26.28 -1.77 61.46
C GLU A 639 -25.76 -2.95 60.60
N VAL A 640 -24.45 -3.27 60.50
CA VAL A 640 -23.45 -3.55 61.55
C VAL A 640 -22.04 -3.54 60.91
N ASP A 641 -21.10 -2.87 61.59
CA ASP A 641 -19.63 -3.06 61.51
C ASP A 641 -19.24 -4.19 62.50
N PRO A 642 -18.20 -5.04 62.30
CA PRO A 642 -16.84 -4.56 62.60
C PRO A 642 -15.66 -5.25 61.88
N ALA A 643 -14.53 -4.51 61.83
CA ALA A 643 -13.11 -4.83 62.13
C ALA A 643 -12.53 -6.26 61.93
N PRO A 644 -11.22 -6.41 61.58
CA PRO A 644 -10.10 -6.20 62.54
C PRO A 644 -8.92 -5.38 61.94
N GLU A 645 -8.22 -4.56 62.74
CA GLU A 645 -6.95 -4.83 63.47
C GLU A 645 -5.86 -5.49 62.59
N ASP A 646 -4.87 -4.72 62.11
CA ASP A 646 -3.61 -4.27 62.75
C ASP A 646 -2.49 -5.28 62.51
N ASP A 647 -1.47 -4.90 61.72
CA ASP A 647 -0.07 -5.13 62.07
C ASP A 647 0.88 -4.44 61.08
N THR A 648 1.75 -3.66 61.73
CA THR A 648 2.95 -2.95 61.31
C THR A 648 3.86 -3.66 60.29
N ASP A 649 4.47 -2.88 59.40
CA ASP A 649 5.95 -2.91 59.33
C ASP A 649 6.56 -1.59 58.85
N VAL A 650 7.70 -1.29 59.46
CA VAL A 650 8.47 -0.06 59.43
C VAL A 650 9.54 -0.17 58.36
N THR A 651 9.63 0.81 57.45
CA THR A 651 10.88 1.00 56.68
C THR A 651 11.28 2.47 56.61
N GLN A 652 12.58 2.66 56.86
CA GLN A 652 13.30 3.87 57.18
C GLN A 652 13.24 4.96 56.11
N VAL A 653 13.21 6.20 56.60
CA VAL A 653 13.39 7.45 55.88
C VAL A 653 14.88 7.79 55.84
N ASP A 654 15.45 7.89 54.63
CA ASP A 654 16.73 8.57 54.39
C ASP A 654 16.51 10.09 54.22
N PRO A 655 17.47 10.94 54.64
CA PRO A 655 17.27 12.38 54.78
C PRO A 655 17.36 13.15 53.46
N ALA A 656 16.48 14.15 53.37
CA ALA A 656 16.25 15.04 52.25
C ALA A 656 17.45 15.93 51.87
N GLU A 657 17.64 16.05 50.57
CA GLU A 657 18.44 17.06 49.87
C GLU A 657 17.64 18.39 49.80
N PRO A 658 18.24 19.57 50.03
CA PRO A 658 17.50 20.83 50.09
C PRO A 658 17.12 21.35 48.69
N ALA A 659 15.83 21.63 48.51
CA ALA A 659 15.27 22.21 47.29
C ALA A 659 15.75 23.65 47.03
N PRO A 660 15.94 24.06 45.76
CA PRO A 660 16.32 25.42 45.40
C PRO A 660 15.13 26.39 45.49
N THR A 661 15.47 27.59 45.96
CA THR A 661 14.64 28.77 46.17
C THR A 661 13.86 29.20 44.92
N ALA A 662 12.55 29.41 45.06
CA ALA A 662 11.67 29.93 44.01
C ALA A 662 11.93 31.43 43.73
N PRO A 663 11.91 31.88 42.46
CA PRO A 663 11.95 33.29 42.10
C PRO A 663 10.59 33.99 42.32
N PRO A 664 10.58 35.34 42.47
CA PRO A 664 9.42 36.10 42.93
C PRO A 664 8.30 36.18 41.89
N ALA A 665 7.06 36.17 42.39
CA ALA A 665 5.82 36.20 41.65
C ALA A 665 5.67 37.47 40.79
N VAL A 666 5.59 37.28 39.47
CA VAL A 666 5.10 38.30 38.53
C VAL A 666 3.57 38.21 38.49
N ALA A 667 2.91 39.32 38.79
CA ALA A 667 1.46 39.43 38.76
C ALA A 667 0.90 39.21 37.35
N THR A 668 0.25 38.07 37.13
CA THR A 668 -0.55 37.80 35.94
C THR A 668 -1.96 38.36 36.12
N ARG A 669 -2.39 39.19 35.17
CA ARG A 669 -3.79 39.61 35.02
C ARG A 669 -4.67 38.36 34.79
N PRO A 670 -5.91 38.32 35.30
CA PRO A 670 -6.81 37.19 35.11
C PRO A 670 -7.15 37.03 33.63
N VAL A 671 -6.76 35.88 33.06
CA VAL A 671 -7.24 35.40 31.76
C VAL A 671 -8.72 35.01 31.94
N PRO A 672 -9.64 35.49 31.09
CA PRO A 672 -11.03 35.06 31.16
C PRO A 672 -11.13 33.55 30.92
N ALA A 673 -11.95 32.88 31.74
CA ALA A 673 -12.15 31.44 31.68
C ALA A 673 -12.51 30.98 30.24
N PRO A 674 -12.01 29.82 29.77
CA PRO A 674 -12.44 29.25 28.51
C PRO A 674 -13.94 29.00 28.58
N ARG A 675 -14.70 29.56 27.63
CA ARG A 675 -16.07 29.12 27.38
C ARG A 675 -15.99 27.74 26.75
N ASP A 676 -16.77 26.79 27.28
CA ASP A 676 -16.96 25.46 26.69
C ASP A 676 -17.32 25.57 25.20
N PRO A 677 -16.50 25.06 24.26
CA PRO A 677 -16.81 25.08 22.84
C PRO A 677 -17.68 23.89 22.39
N LEU A 678 -18.15 23.03 23.29
CA LEU A 678 -18.81 21.77 22.92
C LEU A 678 -20.06 21.53 23.76
N SER A 679 -21.11 22.31 23.50
CA SER A 679 -22.46 21.76 23.68
C SER A 679 -22.68 20.74 22.57
N GLU A 680 -22.85 19.48 22.95
CA GLU A 680 -23.08 18.35 22.03
C GLU A 680 -24.20 18.69 21.02
N PRO A 681 -23.98 18.58 19.70
CA PRO A 681 -25.06 18.73 18.75
C PRO A 681 -25.94 17.49 18.80
N GLU A 682 -27.26 17.70 18.74
CA GLU A 682 -28.24 16.66 18.45
C GLU A 682 -27.75 15.79 17.29
N ALA A 683 -27.80 14.47 17.48
CA ALA A 683 -27.35 13.48 16.51
C ALA A 683 -28.16 13.59 15.20
N VAL A 684 -27.59 14.23 14.19
CA VAL A 684 -28.11 14.22 12.82
C VAL A 684 -27.63 12.95 12.14
N THR A 685 -28.58 12.12 11.70
CA THR A 685 -28.33 10.84 11.02
C THR A 685 -27.69 11.03 9.63
N ALA A 686 -26.94 10.02 9.20
CA ALA A 686 -26.12 10.00 7.98
C ALA A 686 -26.89 10.07 6.63
N GLU A 687 -28.20 10.34 6.62
CA GLU A 687 -29.05 10.22 5.42
C GLU A 687 -29.19 11.49 4.58
N ASN A 688 -28.64 12.63 5.00
CA ASN A 688 -28.72 13.89 4.24
C ASN A 688 -27.36 14.31 3.68
N PHE A 689 -26.88 13.62 2.66
CA PHE A 689 -25.86 14.16 1.75
C PHE A 689 -26.53 15.15 0.79
N ASP A 690 -26.31 16.45 0.98
CA ASP A 690 -26.81 17.50 0.08
C ASP A 690 -25.86 17.63 -1.13
N PRO A 691 -26.29 17.36 -2.38
CA PRO A 691 -25.47 17.56 -3.57
C PRO A 691 -25.01 19.02 -3.79
N ARG A 692 -25.59 19.99 -3.08
CA ARG A 692 -25.18 21.41 -3.09
C ARG A 692 -23.82 21.68 -2.43
N VAL A 693 -23.17 20.67 -1.84
CA VAL A 693 -21.79 20.72 -1.34
C VAL A 693 -20.78 21.25 -2.38
N TRP A 694 -21.09 21.18 -3.67
CA TRP A 694 -20.24 21.72 -4.74
C TRP A 694 -20.56 23.18 -5.14
N GLU A 695 -21.68 23.77 -4.69
CA GLU A 695 -22.06 25.14 -5.07
C GLU A 695 -21.08 26.18 -4.53
N GLY A 696 -20.56 26.01 -3.30
CA GLY A 696 -19.55 26.93 -2.72
C GLY A 696 -18.17 26.87 -3.38
N ILE A 697 -17.86 25.80 -4.12
CA ILE A 697 -16.62 25.69 -4.93
C ILE A 697 -16.82 26.35 -6.31
N ALA A 698 -18.04 26.30 -6.85
CA ALA A 698 -18.36 26.92 -8.13
C ALA A 698 -18.23 28.46 -8.10
N ASP A 699 -18.42 29.06 -6.92
CA ASP A 699 -18.27 30.50 -6.68
C ASP A 699 -16.82 30.93 -6.36
N LEU A 700 -15.85 30.00 -6.34
CA LEU A 700 -14.44 30.33 -6.14
C LEU A 700 -13.83 30.85 -7.44
N GLU A 701 -13.82 32.17 -7.60
CA GLU A 701 -13.11 32.84 -8.69
C GLU A 701 -11.62 33.01 -8.37
N GLU A 702 -10.77 32.95 -9.40
CA GLU A 702 -9.37 33.33 -9.31
C GLU A 702 -9.23 34.79 -8.88
N ARG A 703 -8.47 35.05 -7.82
CA ARG A 703 -8.24 36.42 -7.35
C ARG A 703 -6.91 36.93 -7.88
N ARG A 704 -6.94 38.06 -8.59
CA ARG A 704 -5.72 38.78 -8.98
C ARG A 704 -5.32 39.74 -7.88
N VAL A 705 -4.12 39.57 -7.37
CA VAL A 705 -3.51 40.47 -6.38
C VAL A 705 -2.49 41.36 -7.06
N ALA A 706 -2.12 42.48 -6.43
CA ALA A 706 -1.10 43.39 -6.93
C ALA A 706 0.19 42.65 -7.36
N GLY A 707 0.68 42.95 -8.56
CA GLY A 707 1.89 42.33 -9.14
C GLY A 707 1.64 41.16 -10.11
N ASP A 708 0.46 41.08 -10.73
CA ASP A 708 0.07 40.04 -11.70
C ASP A 708 0.12 38.59 -11.15
N ILE A 709 0.08 38.44 -9.82
CA ILE A 709 0.03 37.13 -9.17
C ILE A 709 -1.43 36.72 -9.03
N THR A 710 -1.78 35.62 -9.67
CA THR A 710 -3.09 34.98 -9.52
C THR A 710 -3.06 34.02 -8.34
N ILE A 711 -3.97 34.20 -7.38
CA ILE A 711 -4.31 33.17 -6.39
C ILE A 711 -5.21 32.17 -7.10
N THR A 712 -4.71 30.94 -7.27
CA THR A 712 -5.47 29.88 -7.92
C THR A 712 -6.46 29.25 -6.93
N VAL A 713 -7.53 28.65 -7.45
CA VAL A 713 -8.47 27.86 -6.62
C VAL A 713 -7.72 26.74 -5.87
N LEU A 714 -6.68 26.17 -6.48
CA LEU A 714 -5.86 25.14 -5.85
C LEU A 714 -5.06 25.66 -4.64
N ASP A 715 -4.57 26.91 -4.68
CA ASP A 715 -3.91 27.55 -3.54
C ASP A 715 -4.87 27.65 -2.35
N ILE A 716 -6.10 28.11 -2.63
CA ILE A 716 -7.17 28.22 -1.62
C ILE A 716 -7.50 26.84 -1.05
N ILE A 717 -7.68 25.81 -1.88
CA ILE A 717 -8.02 24.46 -1.40
C ILE A 717 -6.93 23.87 -0.51
N ARG A 718 -5.66 23.98 -0.93
CA ARG A 718 -4.54 23.43 -0.17
C ARG A 718 -4.42 24.09 1.20
N LEU A 719 -4.56 25.41 1.26
CA LEU A 719 -4.44 26.14 2.52
C LEU A 719 -5.66 25.93 3.42
N ALA A 720 -6.87 25.94 2.87
CA ALA A 720 -8.09 25.72 3.63
C ALA A 720 -8.11 24.33 4.29
N ASN A 721 -7.61 23.29 3.61
CA ASN A 721 -7.44 21.95 4.22
C ASN A 721 -6.45 21.95 5.37
N ARG A 722 -5.36 22.72 5.26
CA ARG A 722 -4.37 22.85 6.33
C ARG A 722 -4.95 23.57 7.55
N ILE A 723 -5.74 24.63 7.31
CA ILE A 723 -6.45 25.37 8.37
C ILE A 723 -7.51 24.48 9.03
N ALA A 724 -8.29 23.74 8.24
CA ALA A 724 -9.29 22.80 8.76
C ALA A 724 -8.68 21.80 9.75
N LEU A 725 -7.61 21.11 9.34
CA LEU A 725 -6.90 20.16 10.20
C LEU A 725 -6.34 20.80 11.47
N ALA A 726 -5.73 21.99 11.36
CA ALA A 726 -5.19 22.71 12.50
C ALA A 726 -6.25 23.13 13.53
N ASN A 727 -7.52 23.20 13.11
CA ASN A 727 -8.65 23.55 13.95
C ASN A 727 -9.53 22.34 14.32
N GLY A 728 -9.03 21.11 14.13
CA GLY A 728 -9.73 19.90 14.54
C GLY A 728 -10.88 19.47 13.63
N TYR A 729 -10.97 20.02 12.41
CA TYR A 729 -11.89 19.57 11.37
C TYR A 729 -11.23 18.52 10.47
N ARG A 730 -12.04 17.72 9.78
CA ARG A 730 -11.52 16.80 8.74
C ARG A 730 -11.08 17.57 7.50
N GLN A 731 -10.31 16.93 6.61
CA GLN A 731 -10.03 17.51 5.29
C GLN A 731 -11.32 17.65 4.48
N MET A 732 -11.43 18.68 3.66
CA MET A 732 -12.56 18.84 2.74
C MET A 732 -12.53 17.71 1.71
N GLY A 733 -13.66 17.02 1.58
CA GLY A 733 -13.79 15.79 0.79
C GLY A 733 -13.46 14.49 1.55
N ALA A 734 -12.96 14.57 2.80
CA ALA A 734 -12.78 13.39 3.64
C ALA A 734 -14.13 12.87 4.16
N PRO A 735 -14.26 11.55 4.39
CA PRO A 735 -15.49 10.94 4.89
C PRO A 735 -15.85 11.45 6.30
N PRO A 736 -17.14 11.42 6.69
CA PRO A 736 -17.60 11.98 7.96
C PRO A 736 -16.92 11.45 9.22
N GLU A 737 -16.41 10.23 9.15
CA GLU A 737 -15.73 9.52 10.23
C GLU A 737 -14.38 10.14 10.61
N GLU A 738 -13.76 10.92 9.72
CA GLU A 738 -12.43 11.52 9.96
C GLU A 738 -12.49 12.82 10.79
N GLY A 739 -13.68 13.32 11.12
CA GLY A 739 -13.86 14.49 11.99
C GLY A 739 -15.00 15.43 11.56
N PRO A 740 -15.21 16.54 12.29
CA PRO A 740 -16.24 17.53 12.00
C PRO A 740 -16.09 18.12 10.59
N ASN A 741 -17.21 18.35 9.88
CA ASN A 741 -17.15 18.92 8.53
C ASN A 741 -16.54 20.34 8.58
N PRO A 742 -15.43 20.63 7.89
CA PRO A 742 -14.86 21.97 7.80
C PRO A 742 -15.81 23.02 7.22
N GLU A 743 -16.84 22.61 6.49
CA GLU A 743 -17.90 23.52 6.00
C GLU A 743 -18.84 24.01 7.12
N TRP A 744 -18.78 23.42 8.32
CA TRP A 744 -19.60 23.81 9.47
C TRP A 744 -18.98 24.90 10.33
N ILE A 745 -18.02 25.65 9.80
CA ILE A 745 -17.51 26.83 10.50
C ILE A 745 -18.64 27.85 10.57
N ARG A 746 -19.23 27.98 11.76
CA ARG A 746 -20.36 28.86 12.05
C ARG A 746 -19.88 30.30 12.29
N PRO A 747 -20.71 31.31 12.01
CA PRO A 747 -20.45 32.67 12.47
C PRO A 747 -20.17 32.70 13.97
N GLY A 748 -19.09 33.38 14.36
CA GLY A 748 -18.57 33.42 15.73
C GLY A 748 -17.51 32.36 16.07
N ALA A 749 -17.28 31.36 15.21
CA ALA A 749 -16.21 30.39 15.40
C ALA A 749 -14.83 31.07 15.30
N MET A 750 -13.90 30.68 16.19
CA MET A 750 -12.52 31.13 16.14
C MET A 750 -11.67 30.13 15.36
N VAL A 751 -11.02 30.59 14.30
CA VAL A 751 -10.17 29.78 13.43
C VAL A 751 -8.72 30.24 13.59
N LEU A 752 -7.83 29.32 13.95
CA LEU A 752 -6.39 29.51 14.00
C LEU A 752 -5.79 29.47 12.59
N LEU A 753 -5.16 30.55 12.17
CA LEU A 753 -4.47 30.69 10.90
C LEU A 753 -2.98 30.28 10.99
N PRO A 754 -2.27 30.09 9.87
CA PRO A 754 -0.88 29.62 9.88
C PRO A 754 0.11 30.54 10.61
N ASP A 755 -0.18 31.84 10.69
CA ASP A 755 0.59 32.84 11.43
C ASP A 755 0.26 32.87 12.94
N ARG A 756 -0.51 31.89 13.42
CA ARG A 756 -1.02 31.76 14.80
C ARG A 756 -2.00 32.86 15.22
N GLN A 757 -2.52 33.64 14.28
CA GLN A 757 -3.62 34.56 14.57
C GLN A 757 -4.95 33.81 14.59
N PHE A 758 -5.82 34.19 15.53
CA PHE A 758 -7.22 33.74 15.53
C PHE A 758 -8.07 34.73 14.75
N VAL A 759 -8.90 34.23 13.84
CA VAL A 759 -9.93 35.01 13.16
C VAL A 759 -11.30 34.51 13.59
N THR A 760 -12.16 35.43 14.00
CA THR A 760 -13.58 35.14 14.27
C THR A 760 -14.33 35.20 12.95
N VAL A 761 -14.91 34.07 12.55
CA VAL A 761 -15.68 33.96 11.30
C VAL A 761 -16.94 34.81 11.40
N ARG A 762 -17.15 35.70 10.43
CA ARG A 762 -18.34 36.56 10.39
C ARG A 762 -19.51 35.88 9.72
N ASP A 763 -20.69 36.46 9.88
CA ASP A 763 -21.87 35.98 9.17
C ASP A 763 -21.69 36.08 7.65
N GLY A 764 -21.93 34.98 6.94
CA GLY A 764 -21.66 34.84 5.50
C GLY A 764 -20.21 34.56 5.09
N GLU A 765 -19.24 34.50 6.02
CA GLU A 765 -17.87 34.09 5.69
C GLU A 765 -17.74 32.57 5.62
N THR A 766 -17.06 32.07 4.59
CA THR A 766 -16.70 30.66 4.44
C THR A 766 -15.23 30.44 4.75
N LEU A 767 -14.83 29.22 5.09
CA LEU A 767 -13.41 28.87 5.26
C LEU A 767 -12.59 29.20 4.00
N TRP A 768 -13.20 29.03 2.82
CA TRP A 768 -12.59 29.39 1.55
C TRP A 768 -12.31 30.89 1.44
N GLY A 769 -13.29 31.72 1.81
CA GLY A 769 -13.14 33.18 1.84
C GLY A 769 -12.06 33.63 2.82
N VAL A 770 -12.10 33.12 4.06
CA VAL A 770 -11.08 33.40 5.10
C VAL A 770 -9.68 33.02 4.61
N THR A 771 -9.57 31.89 3.92
CA THR A 771 -8.31 31.40 3.35
C THR A 771 -7.81 32.29 2.21
N ALA A 772 -8.70 32.67 1.28
CA ALA A 772 -8.35 33.55 0.17
C ALA A 772 -7.89 34.93 0.69
N ASP A 773 -8.61 35.51 1.65
CA ASP A 773 -8.26 36.78 2.30
C ASP A 773 -6.92 36.70 3.05
N TYR A 774 -6.60 35.53 3.62
CA TYR A 774 -5.29 35.31 4.24
C TYR A 774 -4.16 35.31 3.21
N ILE A 775 -4.30 34.57 2.10
CA ILE A 775 -3.29 34.54 1.02
C ILE A 775 -3.12 35.95 0.43
N GLU A 776 -4.22 36.68 0.24
CA GLU A 776 -4.19 38.05 -0.27
C GLU A 776 -3.45 39.01 0.68
N ARG A 777 -3.74 38.98 1.98
CA ARG A 777 -3.02 39.77 2.98
C ARG A 777 -1.54 39.40 3.09
N GLN A 778 -1.22 38.12 2.91
CA GLN A 778 0.16 37.67 2.87
C GLN A 778 0.89 38.26 1.64
N LEU A 779 0.33 38.10 0.45
CA LEU A 779 0.91 38.64 -0.79
C LEU A 779 1.06 40.16 -0.75
N ALA A 780 0.10 40.88 -0.15
CA ALA A 780 0.18 42.32 0.03
C ALA A 780 1.40 42.78 0.87
N ARG A 781 1.93 41.91 1.75
CA ARG A 781 3.17 42.17 2.50
C ARG A 781 4.40 41.66 1.77
N ASP A 782 4.30 40.46 1.21
CA ASP A 782 5.46 39.73 0.69
C ASP A 782 5.92 40.26 -0.68
N VAL A 783 5.00 40.75 -1.52
CA VAL A 783 5.33 41.29 -2.84
C VAL A 783 6.16 42.60 -2.75
N PRO A 784 5.79 43.61 -1.94
CA PRO A 784 6.65 44.77 -1.74
C PRO A 784 8.01 44.41 -1.14
N ARG A 785 8.07 43.44 -0.21
CA ARG A 785 9.34 42.97 0.36
C ARG A 785 10.23 42.35 -0.72
N TYR A 786 9.68 41.47 -1.56
CA TYR A 786 10.37 40.91 -2.72
C TYR A 786 10.91 42.02 -3.65
N GLN A 787 10.11 43.04 -3.96
CA GLN A 787 10.54 44.16 -4.81
C GLN A 787 11.69 44.95 -4.18
N SER A 788 11.65 45.19 -2.87
CA SER A 788 12.75 45.83 -2.12
C SER A 788 14.03 45.01 -2.21
N LEU A 789 13.96 43.70 -1.93
CA LEU A 789 15.11 42.79 -1.99
C LEU A 789 15.75 42.75 -3.39
N VAL A 790 14.93 42.73 -4.44
CA VAL A 790 15.43 42.77 -5.82
C VAL A 790 16.12 44.09 -6.13
N ASN A 791 15.60 45.22 -5.64
CA ASN A 791 16.21 46.54 -5.84
C ASN A 791 17.52 46.70 -5.05
N GLU A 792 17.52 46.34 -3.76
CA GLU A 792 18.70 46.35 -2.89
C GLU A 792 19.83 45.49 -3.48
N HIS A 793 19.49 44.30 -3.97
CA HIS A 793 20.47 43.43 -4.63
C HIS A 793 21.01 44.04 -5.94
N ARG A 794 20.14 44.62 -6.79
CA ARG A 794 20.55 45.29 -8.03
C ARG A 794 21.44 46.52 -7.79
N GLN A 795 21.24 47.21 -6.66
CA GLN A 795 22.04 48.37 -6.26
C GLN A 795 23.35 47.97 -5.56
N GLY A 796 23.55 46.67 -5.29
CA GLY A 796 24.71 46.15 -4.58
C GLY A 796 24.65 46.38 -3.06
N GLU A 797 23.49 46.76 -2.52
CA GLU A 797 23.26 46.97 -1.09
C GLU A 797 23.05 45.65 -0.35
N LEU A 798 22.59 44.60 -1.06
CA LEU A 798 22.38 43.26 -0.52
C LEU A 798 23.30 42.25 -1.23
N THR A 799 24.06 41.48 -0.45
CA THR A 799 24.93 40.43 -1.01
C THR A 799 24.10 39.34 -1.67
N THR A 800 24.65 38.65 -2.67
CA THR A 800 23.97 37.52 -3.33
C THR A 800 23.54 36.45 -2.33
N GLY A 801 24.38 36.16 -1.34
CA GLY A 801 24.07 35.19 -0.28
C GLY A 801 22.85 35.61 0.55
N ASP A 802 22.82 36.86 1.00
CA ASP A 802 21.71 37.39 1.80
C ASP A 802 20.41 37.49 0.99
N PHE A 803 20.51 37.89 -0.28
CA PHE A 803 19.38 37.89 -1.20
C PHE A 803 18.79 36.49 -1.37
N LEU A 804 19.62 35.47 -1.64
CA LEU A 804 19.15 34.09 -1.78
C LEU A 804 18.55 33.54 -0.49
N ALA A 805 19.09 33.91 0.67
CA ALA A 805 18.53 33.53 1.97
C ALA A 805 17.14 34.12 2.20
N GLU A 806 16.97 35.43 1.98
CA GLU A 806 15.68 36.12 2.13
C GLU A 806 14.63 35.60 1.13
N MET A 807 15.04 35.29 -0.10
CA MET A 807 14.15 34.72 -1.12
C MET A 807 13.67 33.31 -0.76
N ARG A 808 14.53 32.50 -0.14
CA ARG A 808 14.13 31.19 0.40
C ARG A 808 13.13 31.32 1.54
N ILE A 809 13.31 32.30 2.43
CA ILE A 809 12.35 32.60 3.51
C ILE A 809 10.98 32.97 2.91
N LEU A 810 10.93 33.90 1.95
CA LEU A 810 9.67 34.25 1.29
C LEU A 810 9.03 33.05 0.57
N GLN A 811 9.84 32.17 -0.02
CA GLN A 811 9.36 30.98 -0.71
C GLN A 811 8.79 29.93 0.26
N GLU A 812 9.46 29.70 1.38
CA GLU A 812 9.07 28.70 2.40
C GLU A 812 7.73 29.04 3.04
N PHE A 813 7.48 30.33 3.30
CA PHE A 813 6.25 30.78 3.94
C PHE A 813 5.11 31.11 2.96
N SER A 814 5.37 31.17 1.66
CA SER A 814 4.35 31.50 0.64
C SER A 814 3.25 30.42 0.54
N ASN A 815 2.00 30.87 0.56
CA ASN A 815 0.83 30.02 0.29
C ASN A 815 0.25 30.21 -1.13
N SER A 816 0.98 30.89 -2.03
CA SER A 816 0.61 31.08 -3.43
C SER A 816 1.63 30.42 -4.36
N GLU A 817 1.19 29.46 -5.17
CA GLU A 817 2.07 28.80 -6.14
C GLU A 817 2.59 29.78 -7.20
N GLY A 818 1.75 30.74 -7.63
CA GLY A 818 2.14 31.80 -8.56
C GLY A 818 3.32 32.63 -8.05
N PHE A 819 3.26 33.05 -6.78
CA PHE A 819 4.35 33.79 -6.13
C PHE A 819 5.59 32.93 -5.94
N SER A 820 5.45 31.68 -5.51
CA SER A 820 6.58 30.76 -5.34
C SER A 820 7.32 30.47 -6.66
N ARG A 821 6.60 30.42 -7.79
CA ARG A 821 7.21 30.31 -9.13
C ARG A 821 7.97 31.57 -9.52
N MET A 822 7.46 32.76 -9.19
CA MET A 822 8.14 34.03 -9.42
C MET A 822 9.46 34.09 -8.64
N LEU A 823 9.44 33.77 -7.34
CA LEU A 823 10.63 33.71 -6.49
C LEU A 823 11.67 32.72 -7.05
N SER A 824 11.23 31.54 -7.47
CA SER A 824 12.12 30.52 -8.08
C SER A 824 12.82 31.02 -9.34
N ARG A 825 12.14 31.82 -10.19
CA ARG A 825 12.76 32.42 -11.39
C ARG A 825 13.83 33.42 -11.01
N SER A 826 13.56 34.31 -10.06
CA SER A 826 14.54 35.30 -9.60
C SER A 826 15.77 34.64 -8.96
N VAL A 827 15.57 33.58 -8.18
CA VAL A 827 16.67 32.77 -7.63
C VAL A 827 17.50 32.13 -8.75
N GLN A 828 16.87 31.60 -9.78
CA GLN A 828 17.57 31.03 -10.94
C GLN A 828 18.32 32.07 -11.77
N GLU A 829 17.75 33.27 -11.94
CA GLU A 829 18.39 34.37 -12.66
C GLU A 829 19.65 34.84 -11.93
N VAL A 830 19.57 35.05 -10.62
CA VAL A 830 20.71 35.48 -9.81
C VAL A 830 21.75 34.39 -9.64
N SER A 831 21.36 33.11 -9.60
CA SER A 831 22.33 32.00 -9.52
C SER A 831 23.08 31.73 -10.83
N ARG A 832 22.63 32.30 -11.95
CA ARG A 832 23.25 32.14 -13.28
C ARG A 832 24.21 33.27 -13.65
N GLY A 833 24.06 34.44 -13.03
CA GLY A 833 24.93 35.61 -13.22
C GLY A 833 26.02 35.62 -12.17
#